data_AF-A0A4R7ZG22-F1
#
_entry.id   AF-A0A4R7ZG22-F1
#
_cell.length_a   1.000
_cell.length_b   1.000
_cell.length_c   1.000
_cell.angle_alpha   90.00
_cell.angle_beta   90.00
_cell.angle_gamma   90.00
#
_symmetry.space_group_name_H-M   'P 1'
#
loop_
_entity.id
_entity.type
_entity.pdbx_description
1 polymer ?
#
loop_
_entity_poly.entity_id
_entity_poly.type
_entity_poly.pdbx_seq_one_letter_code
_entity_poly.pdbx_strand_id
1 'polypeptide(L)'
;MKLRIKVINVVLLVLAAILSTTQPVFAKETKITRQDTTITNHLITNGDVTRTFTKNMQVNNATSIEVTNVQELQQALQNASDQDIITLAKNFTVDADFSISKPGDKQVTVEGNGVAIGEYTMTISGQGSKPLILQNLHFTAASQKQAIRILTNIPITLRQMEFIGRTHLQDGGAVLLGVSDAQVTVEQCSFMENSQSMPGYSGAAISATSFRGTLTIVNSLFRNNKNLAVGNASFGGEGGAVCINQALAGAAIQIRDNYFVGNEAVKNVSGNKAKLADGGALAVFNIVNTASLTVEGNTFAHNVAGDDGGAILIQTNDNMSENIMLKNNTFYRNVAQGASNDSYSGGAVQIYANGGLLQGRNALVVFEHNTFAYNQAKRAAGAIGGSGYATNTSGGRYRNNLFVGNVASDPTFANIRQKATTLEDLGGNVGIDNGVAANFQEHTILGNYPTTLTTNHSSKTAGASLSSEIIPTLPIKPEGQADEVTPMIQQVEVDQRNHQRIGIADAGSIEQSWVKYDANGGNYQLQALETSIGDAYYEPDALQDNRIHTYYYISCINQGKTILDGVHDLQIVRDGYQFVGWSKQANDTLGDLVYTPGNRISCLEENITLYAVWQEDQLYDVLYDGNGHTAGEVPVDASGPYAKQNSIHVLAHGDLRKDGYEFVHWNTQKDGSGSSYKANDTLVMDGATTLYAQWKKVDLVEKVDDTIVVDAIDVPVHQQTEQIEQIEKQPPETADSQRVYGWVVLLLVTSTGFITYVKHKKQQ
;
A
#
# COMPACT_ATOMS: atom_id res chain seq x y z
N MET A 1 -56.20 10.47 -28.58
CA MET A 1 -56.92 11.74 -28.90
C MET A 1 -56.53 12.79 -27.86
N LYS A 2 -56.18 14.01 -28.30
CA LYS A 2 -55.89 15.25 -27.52
C LYS A 2 -55.36 15.14 -26.07
N LEU A 3 -54.06 15.44 -25.96
CA LEU A 3 -53.34 16.08 -24.85
C LEU A 3 -54.18 16.99 -23.93
N ARG A 4 -53.88 17.00 -22.62
CA ARG A 4 -53.99 18.22 -21.78
C ARG A 4 -53.06 18.18 -20.56
N ILE A 5 -52.23 19.21 -20.42
CA ILE A 5 -51.32 19.45 -19.30
C ILE A 5 -52.01 20.33 -18.26
N LYS A 6 -51.72 20.11 -16.96
CA LYS A 6 -51.71 21.19 -15.95
C LYS A 6 -50.72 20.89 -14.84
N VAL A 7 -49.97 21.93 -14.44
CA VAL A 7 -48.99 21.93 -13.35
C VAL A 7 -49.51 22.84 -12.23
N ILE A 8 -49.22 22.51 -10.97
CA ILE A 8 -49.16 23.42 -9.81
C ILE A 8 -48.32 22.73 -8.71
N ASN A 9 -47.60 23.52 -7.90
CA ASN A 9 -46.71 23.09 -6.81
C ASN A 9 -47.22 23.59 -5.44
N VAL A 10 -46.45 23.31 -4.37
CA VAL A 10 -46.62 23.65 -2.92
C VAL A 10 -47.26 22.49 -2.11
N VAL A 11 -46.59 21.70 -1.25
CA VAL A 11 -45.50 21.84 -0.22
C VAL A 11 -46.03 22.17 1.20
N LEU A 12 -45.69 21.34 2.22
CA LEU A 12 -44.94 21.69 3.47
C LEU A 12 -45.20 20.72 4.69
N LEU A 13 -44.13 20.06 5.23
CA LEU A 13 -43.83 19.59 6.63
C LEU A 13 -44.94 18.88 7.49
N VAL A 14 -44.80 18.37 8.74
CA VAL A 14 -43.77 18.25 9.84
C VAL A 14 -44.16 17.00 10.71
N LEU A 15 -43.44 16.33 11.65
CA LEU A 15 -42.07 16.22 12.25
C LEU A 15 -41.87 14.67 12.49
N ALA A 16 -41.29 13.96 13.49
CA ALA A 16 -40.37 13.99 14.67
C ALA A 16 -39.96 12.51 14.95
N ALA A 17 -39.09 12.04 15.86
CA ALA A 17 -38.10 12.50 16.85
C ALA A 17 -37.06 11.33 16.98
N ILE A 18 -35.73 11.43 17.20
CA ILE A 18 -34.84 12.21 18.09
C ILE A 18 -34.55 11.57 19.45
N LEU A 19 -33.30 11.07 19.56
CA LEU A 19 -32.30 11.04 20.66
C LEU A 19 -31.03 10.43 20.00
N SER A 20 -29.77 10.64 20.37
CA SER A 20 -29.02 11.68 21.11
C SER A 20 -27.53 11.26 21.06
N THR A 21 -26.48 12.06 20.89
CA THR A 21 -26.25 13.54 20.77
C THR A 21 -24.82 13.73 20.21
N THR A 22 -24.24 14.89 19.87
CA THR A 22 -24.57 16.31 20.13
C THR A 22 -24.81 17.11 18.84
N GLN A 23 -23.94 18.06 18.46
CA GLN A 23 -24.08 18.98 17.31
C GLN A 23 -22.73 19.59 16.85
N PRO A 24 -22.56 19.81 15.53
CA PRO A 24 -21.96 21.01 14.98
C PRO A 24 -23.03 21.94 14.34
N VAL A 25 -22.81 23.24 14.34
CA VAL A 25 -23.75 24.25 13.80
C VAL A 25 -23.47 24.50 12.32
N PHE A 26 -24.47 24.23 11.45
CA PHE A 26 -24.38 24.56 10.03
C PHE A 26 -24.72 26.03 9.73
N ALA A 27 -23.91 26.65 8.87
CA ALA A 27 -24.18 27.96 8.30
C ALA A 27 -25.27 27.90 7.21
N LYS A 28 -25.90 29.04 6.93
CA LYS A 28 -27.06 29.15 6.04
C LYS A 28 -26.63 29.21 4.57
N GLU A 29 -27.23 28.40 3.71
CA GLU A 29 -26.93 28.38 2.27
C GLU A 29 -27.07 29.77 1.63
N THR A 30 -26.11 30.13 0.78
CA THR A 30 -26.16 31.36 -0.03
C THR A 30 -25.88 31.01 -1.49
N LYS A 31 -26.83 31.29 -2.38
CA LYS A 31 -26.65 31.08 -3.82
C LYS A 31 -25.64 32.08 -4.39
N ILE A 32 -24.60 31.59 -5.05
CA ILE A 32 -23.66 32.40 -5.83
C ILE A 32 -23.96 32.18 -7.32
N THR A 33 -24.30 33.25 -8.03
CA THR A 33 -24.35 33.29 -9.50
C THR A 33 -23.12 34.01 -10.05
N ARG A 34 -22.58 33.49 -11.16
CA ARG A 34 -21.28 33.86 -11.71
C ARG A 34 -21.34 35.16 -12.52
N GLN A 35 -21.02 36.30 -11.91
CA GLN A 35 -20.62 37.50 -12.66
C GLN A 35 -19.72 38.44 -11.84
N ASP A 36 -18.63 38.86 -12.50
CA ASP A 36 -17.76 40.01 -12.29
C ASP A 36 -17.08 40.31 -10.93
N THR A 37 -15.85 40.82 -11.04
CA THR A 37 -14.93 41.16 -9.96
C THR A 37 -15.32 42.43 -9.20
N THR A 38 -15.53 42.32 -7.89
CA THR A 38 -14.93 43.17 -6.82
C THR A 38 -15.40 42.65 -5.46
N ILE A 39 -14.48 42.31 -4.53
CA ILE A 39 -14.86 41.95 -3.15
C ILE A 39 -14.72 43.17 -2.25
N THR A 40 -15.84 43.74 -1.82
CA THR A 40 -15.90 44.81 -0.82
C THR A 40 -16.40 44.23 0.51
N ASN A 41 -15.72 44.54 1.62
CA ASN A 41 -16.06 44.00 2.93
C ASN A 41 -17.45 44.46 3.43
N HIS A 42 -18.39 43.53 3.58
CA HIS A 42 -19.61 43.73 4.37
C HIS A 42 -19.56 42.88 5.65
N LEU A 43 -19.25 43.52 6.76
CA LEU A 43 -19.42 42.97 8.11
C LEU A 43 -20.91 42.97 8.49
N ILE A 44 -21.41 41.85 8.99
CA ILE A 44 -22.70 41.77 9.67
C ILE A 44 -22.46 42.03 11.16
N THR A 45 -23.01 43.12 11.69
CA THR A 45 -22.92 43.46 13.12
C THR A 45 -24.17 43.01 13.87
N ASN A 46 -24.06 41.94 14.65
CA ASN A 46 -24.86 41.83 15.88
C ASN A 46 -24.14 42.65 16.95
N GLY A 47 -24.89 43.49 17.68
CA GLY A 47 -24.29 44.39 18.65
C GLY A 47 -23.91 43.70 19.95
N ASP A 48 -22.65 43.83 20.36
CA ASP A 48 -22.35 44.57 21.59
C ASP A 48 -20.88 45.03 21.66
N VAL A 49 -20.60 46.00 22.54
CA VAL A 49 -19.25 46.56 22.87
C VAL A 49 -18.47 47.21 21.70
N THR A 50 -18.83 48.45 21.36
CA THR A 50 -18.01 49.31 20.48
C THR A 50 -16.73 49.80 21.22
N ARG A 51 -15.60 49.09 21.09
CA ARG A 51 -14.27 49.64 21.42
C ARG A 51 -13.48 49.94 20.13
N THR A 52 -13.30 51.22 19.86
CA THR A 52 -12.67 51.73 18.63
C THR A 52 -11.17 51.49 18.59
N PHE A 53 -10.76 50.30 18.13
CA PHE A 53 -9.37 50.02 17.77
C PHE A 53 -9.04 50.51 16.36
N THR A 54 -8.85 51.83 16.19
CA THR A 54 -8.27 52.41 14.96
C THR A 54 -6.77 52.13 14.90
N LYS A 55 -6.39 50.85 14.80
CA LYS A 55 -5.05 50.48 14.32
C LYS A 55 -5.11 50.52 12.80
N ASN A 56 -4.32 51.40 12.18
CA ASN A 56 -4.18 51.47 10.73
C ASN A 56 -3.48 50.21 10.21
N MET A 57 -4.23 49.12 10.11
CA MET A 57 -3.78 47.88 9.47
C MET A 57 -3.88 48.08 7.97
N GLN A 58 -2.83 48.64 7.37
CA GLN A 58 -2.68 48.54 5.92
C GLN A 58 -2.57 47.06 5.59
N VAL A 59 -3.60 46.54 4.92
CA VAL A 59 -3.52 45.27 4.23
C VAL A 59 -2.68 45.53 2.99
N ASN A 60 -1.36 45.43 3.14
CA ASN A 60 -0.45 45.30 2.02
C ASN A 60 -0.78 43.95 1.39
N ASN A 61 -1.62 43.95 0.35
CA ASN A 61 -1.86 42.77 -0.46
C ASN A 61 -0.51 42.27 -0.97
N ALA A 62 -0.17 41.01 -0.71
CA ALA A 62 1.09 40.41 -1.13
C ALA A 62 1.30 40.63 -2.63
N THR A 63 2.38 41.32 -2.97
CA THR A 63 2.72 41.69 -4.34
C THR A 63 3.45 40.50 -4.98
N SER A 64 2.87 39.91 -6.02
CA SER A 64 3.58 38.96 -6.87
C SER A 64 4.51 39.74 -7.81
N ILE A 65 5.81 39.64 -7.57
CA ILE A 65 6.85 40.29 -8.39
C ILE A 65 7.48 39.23 -9.29
N GLU A 66 7.18 39.24 -10.59
CA GLU A 66 7.83 38.34 -11.54
C GLU A 66 9.23 38.88 -11.91
N VAL A 67 10.23 37.99 -11.93
CA VAL A 67 11.64 38.31 -12.22
C VAL A 67 12.22 37.34 -13.24
N THR A 68 13.13 37.82 -14.09
CA THR A 68 13.68 37.09 -15.25
C THR A 68 15.15 36.73 -15.13
N ASN A 69 15.86 37.25 -14.13
CA ASN A 69 17.28 36.99 -13.92
C ASN A 69 17.70 37.20 -12.45
N VAL A 70 18.91 36.74 -12.12
CA VAL A 70 19.50 36.82 -10.77
C VAL A 70 19.55 38.25 -10.21
N GLN A 71 19.86 39.25 -11.04
CA GLN A 71 19.92 40.65 -10.59
C GLN A 71 18.54 41.19 -10.20
N GLU A 72 17.51 40.89 -10.99
CA GLU A 72 16.12 41.21 -10.66
C GLU A 72 15.65 40.49 -9.39
N LEU A 73 15.99 39.21 -9.21
CA LEU A 73 15.70 38.47 -7.96
C LEU A 73 16.36 39.12 -6.74
N GLN A 74 17.64 39.51 -6.84
CA GLN A 74 18.35 40.21 -5.76
C GLN A 74 17.72 41.57 -5.44
N GLN A 75 17.34 42.35 -6.45
CA GLN A 75 16.70 43.65 -6.28
C GLN A 75 15.27 43.52 -5.73
N ALA A 76 14.49 42.54 -6.19
CA ALA A 76 13.17 42.24 -5.67
C ALA A 76 13.25 41.84 -4.18
N LEU A 77 14.18 40.95 -3.82
CA LEU A 77 14.40 40.55 -2.42
C LEU A 77 14.73 41.75 -1.53
N GLN A 78 15.61 42.66 -1.94
CA GLN A 78 15.95 43.86 -1.15
C GLN A 78 14.75 44.77 -0.89
N ASN A 79 13.83 44.89 -1.86
CA ASN A 79 12.69 45.81 -1.80
C ASN A 79 11.40 45.18 -1.26
N ALA A 80 11.29 43.84 -1.26
CA ALA A 80 10.10 43.09 -0.86
C ALA A 80 9.54 43.51 0.51
N SER A 81 8.21 43.48 0.65
CA SER A 81 7.45 43.64 1.88
C SER A 81 7.34 42.34 2.67
N ASP A 82 6.72 42.40 3.85
CA ASP A 82 6.34 41.20 4.60
C ASP A 82 5.22 40.45 3.86
N GLN A 83 5.39 39.13 3.69
CA GLN A 83 4.52 38.22 2.93
C GLN A 83 4.52 38.38 1.40
N ASP A 84 5.45 39.15 0.81
CA ASP A 84 5.58 39.21 -0.66
C ASP A 84 6.05 37.87 -1.27
N ILE A 85 5.67 37.65 -2.53
CA ILE A 85 6.03 36.48 -3.33
C ILE A 85 6.79 36.95 -4.56
N ILE A 86 8.06 36.54 -4.68
CA ILE A 86 8.90 36.80 -5.83
C ILE A 86 8.87 35.55 -6.71
N THR A 87 8.37 35.70 -7.93
CA THR A 87 8.04 34.60 -8.83
C THR A 87 9.08 34.55 -9.95
N LEU A 88 9.77 33.43 -10.11
CA LEU A 88 10.72 33.28 -11.22
C LEU A 88 9.95 33.01 -12.52
N ALA A 89 10.24 33.80 -13.57
CA ALA A 89 9.71 33.58 -14.90
C ALA A 89 10.18 32.23 -15.47
N LYS A 90 9.41 31.60 -16.36
CA LYS A 90 9.80 30.30 -16.97
C LYS A 90 11.07 30.35 -17.82
N ASN A 91 11.50 31.54 -18.21
CA ASN A 91 12.74 31.83 -18.93
C ASN A 91 13.82 32.46 -18.02
N PHE A 92 13.72 32.30 -16.69
CA PHE A 92 14.66 32.86 -15.73
C PHE A 92 16.10 32.37 -16.00
N THR A 93 17.03 33.31 -16.17
CA THR A 93 18.43 32.99 -16.50
C THR A 93 19.34 33.03 -15.27
N VAL A 94 20.14 31.97 -15.12
CA VAL A 94 21.33 31.92 -14.25
C VAL A 94 22.56 31.67 -15.14
N ASP A 95 23.62 32.43 -14.94
CA ASP A 95 24.87 32.41 -15.72
C ASP A 95 26.14 32.21 -14.86
N ALA A 96 26.03 32.37 -13.54
CA ALA A 96 27.12 32.18 -12.58
C ALA A 96 26.60 31.68 -11.21
N ASP A 97 27.52 31.24 -10.33
CA ASP A 97 27.21 31.10 -8.90
C ASP A 97 26.78 32.45 -8.34
N PHE A 98 25.72 32.48 -7.52
CA PHE A 98 25.14 33.73 -7.03
C PHE A 98 24.81 33.69 -5.55
N SER A 99 24.62 34.88 -4.97
CA SER A 99 24.19 35.06 -3.59
C SER A 99 22.84 35.77 -3.52
N ILE A 100 22.01 35.38 -2.56
CA ILE A 100 20.81 36.10 -2.16
C ILE A 100 20.89 36.50 -0.69
N SER A 101 20.23 37.60 -0.34
CA SER A 101 20.17 38.13 1.03
C SER A 101 18.72 38.37 1.44
N LYS A 102 18.35 37.91 2.63
CA LYS A 102 17.02 38.12 3.22
C LYS A 102 16.81 39.58 3.64
N PRO A 103 15.65 40.21 3.36
CA PRO A 103 15.36 41.60 3.72
C PRO A 103 14.86 41.79 5.18
N GLY A 104 15.70 41.48 6.16
CA GLY A 104 15.41 41.76 7.58
C GLY A 104 14.18 41.03 8.13
N ASP A 105 13.43 41.66 9.04
CA ASP A 105 12.26 41.07 9.75
C ASP A 105 10.98 40.94 8.91
N LYS A 106 11.13 40.56 7.64
CA LYS A 106 10.08 40.27 6.66
C LYS A 106 10.11 38.80 6.27
N GLN A 107 8.96 38.13 6.26
CA GLN A 107 8.79 36.85 5.57
C GLN A 107 8.68 37.13 4.07
N VAL A 108 9.39 36.36 3.24
CA VAL A 108 9.32 36.46 1.77
C VAL A 108 9.36 35.04 1.20
N THR A 109 8.61 34.80 0.13
CA THR A 109 8.65 33.55 -0.64
C THR A 109 9.31 33.79 -1.99
N VAL A 110 10.23 32.92 -2.40
CA VAL A 110 10.69 32.81 -3.79
C VAL A 110 10.02 31.59 -4.40
N GLU A 111 9.10 31.83 -5.33
CA GLU A 111 8.38 30.82 -6.10
C GLU A 111 9.17 30.50 -7.38
N GLY A 112 9.75 29.30 -7.44
CA GLY A 112 10.62 28.86 -8.52
C GLY A 112 9.92 28.43 -9.81
N ASN A 113 8.61 28.12 -9.80
CA ASN A 113 7.87 27.65 -10.98
C ASN A 113 8.47 26.41 -11.71
N GLY A 114 9.34 25.65 -11.06
CA GLY A 114 10.11 24.56 -11.68
C GLY A 114 11.34 25.02 -12.47
N VAL A 115 11.82 26.26 -12.27
CA VAL A 115 13.05 26.78 -12.88
C VAL A 115 14.24 25.93 -12.47
N ALA A 116 15.02 25.52 -13.47
CA ALA A 116 16.30 24.89 -13.27
C ALA A 116 17.37 25.96 -12.97
N ILE A 117 17.97 25.91 -11.78
CA ILE A 117 19.18 26.66 -11.43
C ILE A 117 20.42 26.06 -12.11
N GLY A 118 20.29 24.91 -12.78
CA GLY A 118 21.36 24.27 -13.53
C GLY A 118 22.46 23.76 -12.62
N GLU A 119 23.73 23.95 -13.04
CA GLU A 119 24.92 23.52 -12.30
C GLU A 119 25.38 24.49 -11.20
N TYR A 120 24.83 25.70 -11.15
CA TYR A 120 25.32 26.80 -10.31
C TYR A 120 25.02 26.59 -8.80
N THR A 121 25.75 27.33 -7.97
CA THR A 121 25.59 27.37 -6.51
C THR A 121 24.81 28.62 -6.09
N MET A 122 23.79 28.46 -5.25
CA MET A 122 23.10 29.57 -4.56
C MET A 122 23.62 29.71 -3.13
N THR A 123 24.14 30.89 -2.76
CA THR A 123 24.54 31.20 -1.38
C THR A 123 23.49 32.10 -0.71
N ILE A 124 22.99 31.66 0.45
CA ILE A 124 21.95 32.36 1.21
C ILE A 124 22.59 33.06 2.41
N SER A 125 22.24 34.32 2.61
CA SER A 125 22.77 35.20 3.65
C SER A 125 21.69 36.16 4.16
N GLY A 126 22.05 37.03 5.11
CA GLY A 126 21.15 38.05 5.67
C GLY A 126 20.93 37.90 7.17
N GLN A 127 19.96 38.66 7.69
CA GLN A 127 19.64 38.80 9.12
C GLN A 127 18.11 38.93 9.30
N GLY A 128 17.62 38.73 10.53
CA GLY A 128 16.21 38.88 10.93
C GLY A 128 15.60 37.62 11.53
N SER A 129 14.33 37.71 11.91
CA SER A 129 13.62 36.68 12.71
C SER A 129 12.62 35.82 11.93
N LYS A 130 12.07 36.34 10.82
CA LYS A 130 11.05 35.64 10.00
C LYS A 130 11.66 34.72 8.93
N PRO A 131 10.94 33.71 8.41
CA PRO A 131 11.48 32.81 7.39
C PRO A 131 11.70 33.47 6.02
N LEU A 132 12.74 33.00 5.31
CA LEU A 132 12.81 33.06 3.85
C LEU A 132 12.40 31.68 3.30
N ILE A 133 11.36 31.64 2.47
CA ILE A 133 10.89 30.39 1.85
C ILE A 133 11.41 30.35 0.41
N LEU A 134 12.10 29.29 0.03
CA LEU A 134 12.45 28.95 -1.34
C LEU A 134 11.65 27.71 -1.73
N GLN A 135 10.92 27.76 -2.85
CA GLN A 135 10.12 26.62 -3.29
C GLN A 135 10.13 26.37 -4.80
N ASN A 136 9.90 25.12 -5.20
CA ASN A 136 9.78 24.69 -6.61
C ASN A 136 11.01 25.03 -7.49
N LEU A 137 12.22 24.81 -6.98
CA LEU A 137 13.49 25.00 -7.73
C LEU A 137 14.21 23.67 -7.94
N HIS A 138 14.81 23.51 -9.12
CA HIS A 138 15.55 22.31 -9.52
C HIS A 138 17.03 22.62 -9.69
N PHE A 139 17.89 21.92 -8.96
CA PHE A 139 19.35 21.98 -9.07
C PHE A 139 19.84 20.69 -9.75
N THR A 140 20.23 20.79 -11.02
CA THR A 140 20.62 19.65 -11.86
C THR A 140 22.02 19.14 -11.52
N ALA A 141 22.41 18.00 -12.09
CA ALA A 141 23.73 17.41 -11.89
C ALA A 141 24.88 18.39 -12.17
N ALA A 142 25.92 18.36 -11.34
CA ALA A 142 27.06 19.27 -11.41
C ALA A 142 28.32 18.66 -10.77
N SER A 143 29.50 19.06 -11.24
CA SER A 143 30.77 18.69 -10.64
C SER A 143 31.41 19.86 -9.92
N GLN A 144 31.84 19.61 -8.68
CA GLN A 144 32.47 20.60 -7.78
C GLN A 144 31.55 21.76 -7.40
N LYS A 145 30.25 21.48 -7.27
CA LYS A 145 29.20 22.48 -7.00
C LYS A 145 28.13 21.98 -6.04
N GLN A 146 28.12 22.55 -4.83
CA GLN A 146 26.95 22.54 -3.96
C GLN A 146 25.75 23.21 -4.66
N ALA A 147 24.54 22.79 -4.33
CA ALA A 147 23.32 23.47 -4.77
C ALA A 147 23.07 24.73 -3.92
N ILE A 148 23.02 24.57 -2.59
CA ILE A 148 22.71 25.67 -1.66
C ILE A 148 23.71 25.72 -0.49
N ARG A 149 24.17 26.93 -0.17
CA ARG A 149 24.98 27.24 1.02
C ARG A 149 24.22 28.18 1.95
N ILE A 150 23.84 27.74 3.14
CA ILE A 150 23.14 28.55 4.14
C ILE A 150 24.18 29.13 5.11
N LEU A 151 24.52 30.41 4.94
CA LEU A 151 25.56 31.11 5.72
C LEU A 151 24.94 32.11 6.72
N THR A 152 23.86 31.71 7.37
CA THR A 152 23.02 32.58 8.19
C THR A 152 22.08 31.79 9.10
N ASN A 153 21.75 32.37 10.25
CA ASN A 153 20.97 31.76 11.34
C ASN A 153 19.47 32.15 11.30
N ILE A 154 19.06 32.91 10.30
CA ILE A 154 17.65 33.18 9.97
C ILE A 154 16.91 31.86 9.68
N PRO A 155 15.59 31.75 9.92
CA PRO A 155 14.83 30.61 9.45
C PRO A 155 14.81 30.55 7.92
N ILE A 156 15.18 29.40 7.35
CA ILE A 156 15.08 29.07 5.93
C ILE A 156 14.11 27.91 5.76
N THR A 157 13.19 28.02 4.81
CA THR A 157 12.39 26.87 4.35
C THR A 157 12.80 26.53 2.93
N LEU A 158 13.18 25.27 2.71
CA LEU A 158 13.36 24.66 1.39
C LEU A 158 12.16 23.73 1.17
N ARG A 159 11.31 24.03 0.17
CA ARG A 159 10.06 23.30 -0.09
C ARG A 159 9.98 22.82 -1.54
N GLN A 160 9.56 21.58 -1.81
CA GLN A 160 9.33 21.14 -3.20
C GLN A 160 10.57 21.32 -4.10
N MET A 161 11.76 21.13 -3.52
CA MET A 161 13.04 21.36 -4.18
C MET A 161 13.62 20.03 -4.71
N GLU A 162 14.24 20.06 -5.88
CA GLU A 162 14.95 18.91 -6.44
C GLU A 162 16.46 19.16 -6.47
N PHE A 163 17.23 18.23 -5.90
CA PHE A 163 18.68 18.25 -5.82
C PHE A 163 19.21 16.93 -6.40
N ILE A 164 19.58 16.95 -7.68
CA ILE A 164 19.90 15.74 -8.44
C ILE A 164 21.37 15.75 -8.87
N GLY A 165 22.11 14.68 -8.58
CA GLY A 165 23.43 14.42 -9.15
C GLY A 165 24.51 15.47 -8.81
N ARG A 166 24.40 16.20 -7.69
CA ARG A 166 25.46 17.11 -7.24
C ARG A 166 26.64 16.34 -6.69
N THR A 167 27.84 16.68 -7.16
CA THR A 167 29.09 16.03 -6.75
C THR A 167 30.12 17.06 -6.26
N HIS A 168 30.80 16.78 -5.14
CA HIS A 168 31.63 17.80 -4.47
C HIS A 168 32.89 17.24 -3.78
N LEU A 169 33.99 18.00 -3.87
CA LEU A 169 35.25 17.80 -3.15
C LEU A 169 35.42 18.77 -1.95
N GLN A 170 34.33 19.13 -1.27
CA GLN A 170 34.35 19.73 0.08
C GLN A 170 33.08 19.32 0.84
N ASP A 171 32.94 19.76 2.10
CA ASP A 171 31.90 19.30 3.01
C ASP A 171 30.47 19.60 2.56
N GLY A 172 29.66 18.56 2.34
CA GLY A 172 28.28 18.64 1.85
C GLY A 172 28.18 18.62 0.32
N GLY A 173 27.42 17.67 -0.23
CA GLY A 173 27.25 17.51 -1.69
C GLY A 173 26.18 18.43 -2.29
N ALA A 174 24.95 18.47 -1.74
CA ALA A 174 23.89 19.35 -2.24
C ALA A 174 23.65 20.59 -1.35
N VAL A 175 23.33 20.43 -0.06
CA VAL A 175 22.99 21.54 0.85
C VAL A 175 23.95 21.57 2.04
N LEU A 176 24.64 22.71 2.22
CA LEU A 176 25.54 22.97 3.34
C LEU A 176 24.91 23.94 4.34
N LEU A 177 24.76 23.52 5.60
CA LEU A 177 24.48 24.39 6.74
C LEU A 177 25.82 24.93 7.26
N GLY A 178 26.21 26.11 6.76
CA GLY A 178 27.54 26.70 6.96
C GLY A 178 27.67 27.59 8.19
N VAL A 179 26.66 27.65 9.06
CA VAL A 179 26.74 28.25 10.40
C VAL A 179 26.16 27.30 11.44
N SER A 180 26.66 27.36 12.66
CA SER A 180 26.27 26.45 13.75
C SER A 180 24.81 26.60 14.15
N ASP A 181 24.31 27.83 14.21
CA ASP A 181 22.95 28.20 14.63
C ASP A 181 21.95 28.30 13.46
N ALA A 182 22.21 27.61 12.34
CA ALA A 182 21.30 27.56 11.20
C ALA A 182 19.91 27.01 11.60
N GLN A 183 18.85 27.71 11.18
CA GLN A 183 17.46 27.31 11.38
C GLN A 183 16.85 26.93 10.04
N VAL A 184 16.66 25.64 9.77
CA VAL A 184 16.27 25.14 8.44
C VAL A 184 15.15 24.10 8.52
N THR A 185 14.10 24.36 7.75
CA THR A 185 13.08 23.37 7.40
C THR A 185 13.31 22.91 5.96
N VAL A 186 13.36 21.60 5.75
CA VAL A 186 13.38 20.92 4.45
C VAL A 186 12.09 20.13 4.37
N GLU A 187 11.19 20.48 3.47
CA GLU A 187 9.88 19.84 3.34
C GLU A 187 9.57 19.45 1.90
N GLN A 188 9.11 18.21 1.68
CA GLN A 188 8.76 17.73 0.33
C GLN A 188 9.90 17.93 -0.69
N CYS A 189 11.15 17.68 -0.30
CA CYS A 189 12.32 17.84 -1.16
C CYS A 189 12.85 16.47 -1.62
N SER A 190 13.47 16.42 -2.80
CA SER A 190 14.10 15.21 -3.34
C SER A 190 15.61 15.40 -3.49
N PHE A 191 16.38 14.59 -2.77
CA PHE A 191 17.83 14.51 -2.86
C PHE A 191 18.20 13.18 -3.51
N MET A 192 18.60 13.21 -4.77
CA MET A 192 18.79 12.01 -5.58
C MET A 192 20.19 11.97 -6.19
N GLU A 193 20.89 10.85 -6.03
CA GLU A 193 22.17 10.54 -6.71
C GLU A 193 23.32 11.53 -6.42
N ASN A 194 23.21 12.35 -5.37
CA ASN A 194 24.27 13.26 -4.97
C ASN A 194 25.45 12.48 -4.36
N SER A 195 26.67 12.97 -4.51
CA SER A 195 27.86 12.33 -3.91
C SER A 195 28.88 13.34 -3.40
N GLN A 196 29.70 12.92 -2.43
CA GLN A 196 30.87 13.68 -1.99
C GLN A 196 32.04 12.72 -1.75
N SER A 197 33.28 13.13 -2.02
CA SER A 197 34.47 12.26 -1.94
C SER A 197 35.67 12.87 -1.20
N MET A 198 35.44 13.76 -0.24
CA MET A 198 36.48 14.42 0.55
C MET A 198 36.40 14.12 2.06
N PRO A 199 37.54 13.78 2.73
CA PRO A 199 37.54 13.40 4.15
C PRO A 199 37.09 14.54 5.07
N GLY A 200 35.84 14.43 5.55
CA GLY A 200 35.15 15.41 6.39
C GLY A 200 33.81 14.87 6.85
N TYR A 201 33.17 15.58 7.77
CA TYR A 201 31.92 15.15 8.41
C TYR A 201 30.69 15.47 7.54
N SER A 202 30.56 14.74 6.43
CA SER A 202 29.99 15.32 5.21
C SER A 202 29.02 14.38 4.49
N GLY A 203 27.72 14.66 4.65
CA GLY A 203 26.67 13.97 3.93
C GLY A 203 26.59 14.41 2.47
N ALA A 204 26.29 13.48 1.57
CA ALA A 204 26.20 13.79 0.15
C ALA A 204 24.96 14.61 -0.23
N ALA A 205 23.86 14.50 0.53
CA ALA A 205 22.70 15.36 0.40
C ALA A 205 22.84 16.61 1.29
N ILE A 206 22.97 16.43 2.60
CA ILE A 206 22.96 17.53 3.58
C ILE A 206 24.13 17.38 4.57
N SER A 207 24.85 18.48 4.83
CA SER A 207 25.86 18.56 5.90
C SER A 207 25.63 19.73 6.85
N ALA A 208 25.98 19.54 8.12
CA ALA A 208 26.02 20.57 9.15
C ALA A 208 27.21 20.31 10.10
N THR A 209 27.86 21.35 10.63
CA THR A 209 28.98 21.21 11.57
C THR A 209 28.91 22.18 12.76
N SER A 210 29.41 21.75 13.92
CA SER A 210 29.31 22.49 15.19
C SER A 210 27.86 22.89 15.56
N PHE A 211 26.88 22.07 15.16
CA PHE A 211 25.48 22.44 15.08
C PHE A 211 24.81 22.75 16.43
N ARG A 212 24.00 23.81 16.46
CA ARG A 212 23.32 24.41 17.63
C ARG A 212 21.90 24.89 17.31
N GLY A 213 21.53 24.95 16.03
CA GLY A 213 20.25 25.47 15.57
C GLY A 213 19.16 24.40 15.46
N THR A 214 18.20 24.63 14.56
CA THR A 214 17.06 23.74 14.33
C THR A 214 17.12 23.18 12.93
N LEU A 215 17.08 21.85 12.77
CA LEU A 215 16.98 21.19 11.48
C LEU A 215 15.77 20.26 11.46
N THR A 216 14.77 20.62 10.67
CA THR A 216 13.54 19.85 10.48
C THR A 216 13.50 19.34 9.04
N ILE A 217 13.49 18.04 8.84
CA ILE A 217 13.41 17.38 7.53
C ILE A 217 12.13 16.54 7.51
N VAL A 218 11.17 16.90 6.65
CA VAL A 218 9.85 16.27 6.55
C VAL A 218 9.46 15.89 5.13
N ASN A 219 8.71 14.79 4.98
CA ASN A 219 8.10 14.38 3.70
C ASN A 219 9.11 14.36 2.53
N SER A 220 10.39 14.04 2.77
CA SER A 220 11.47 14.22 1.79
C SER A 220 12.11 12.88 1.38
N LEU A 221 12.49 12.79 0.10
CA LEU A 221 13.10 11.62 -0.51
C LEU A 221 14.63 11.77 -0.52
N PHE A 222 15.33 10.76 -0.01
CA PHE A 222 16.78 10.64 -0.08
C PHE A 222 17.12 9.33 -0.78
N ARG A 223 17.43 9.41 -2.08
CA ARG A 223 17.70 8.26 -2.94
C ARG A 223 19.15 8.21 -3.42
N ASN A 224 19.80 7.06 -3.26
CA ASN A 224 21.09 6.74 -3.89
C ASN A 224 22.22 7.77 -3.60
N ASN A 225 22.14 8.55 -2.51
CA ASN A 225 23.17 9.53 -2.17
C ASN A 225 24.39 8.81 -1.56
N LYS A 226 25.61 9.24 -1.93
CA LYS A 226 26.84 8.48 -1.64
C LYS A 226 27.93 9.32 -1.01
N ASN A 227 28.26 9.03 0.25
CA ASN A 227 29.54 9.42 0.81
C ASN A 227 30.60 8.42 0.30
N LEU A 228 31.61 8.92 -0.41
CA LEU A 228 32.71 8.16 -1.00
C LEU A 228 34.05 8.41 -0.28
N ALA A 229 34.05 9.24 0.76
CA ALA A 229 35.25 9.74 1.42
C ALA A 229 35.79 8.77 2.48
N VAL A 230 36.72 7.89 2.12
CA VAL A 230 37.43 7.05 3.10
C VAL A 230 38.15 7.93 4.14
N GLY A 231 37.72 7.84 5.40
CA GLY A 231 38.15 8.70 6.50
C GLY A 231 39.66 8.78 6.72
N ASN A 232 40.09 9.89 7.33
CA ASN A 232 41.49 10.13 7.64
C ASN A 232 42.00 9.41 8.91
N ALA A 233 41.23 8.43 9.42
CA ALA A 233 41.38 7.74 10.70
C ALA A 233 41.18 8.60 11.97
N SER A 234 40.74 9.85 11.82
CA SER A 234 40.23 10.69 12.93
C SER A 234 38.81 11.22 12.67
N PHE A 235 38.39 11.35 11.41
CA PHE A 235 37.05 11.76 11.01
C PHE A 235 36.75 11.46 9.52
N GLY A 236 35.47 11.29 9.21
CA GLY A 236 34.89 11.40 7.86
C GLY A 236 34.65 10.07 7.16
N GLY A 237 33.57 10.03 6.38
CA GLY A 237 33.08 8.85 5.64
C GLY A 237 31.70 8.36 6.08
N GLU A 238 31.14 8.99 7.10
CA GLU A 238 29.86 8.62 7.70
C GLU A 238 28.69 9.45 7.12
N GLY A 239 27.46 8.95 7.23
CA GLY A 239 26.25 9.64 6.78
C GLY A 239 26.13 9.68 5.25
N GLY A 240 25.66 8.60 4.63
CA GLY A 240 25.61 8.49 3.16
C GLY A 240 24.78 9.59 2.47
N ALA A 241 23.67 10.01 3.09
CA ALA A 241 22.89 11.17 2.65
C ALA A 241 23.06 12.39 3.57
N VAL A 242 22.82 12.23 4.88
CA VAL A 242 22.77 13.33 5.85
C VAL A 242 23.82 13.13 6.94
N CYS A 243 24.69 14.13 7.17
CA CYS A 243 25.62 14.13 8.29
C CYS A 243 25.49 15.42 9.11
N ILE A 244 25.20 15.29 10.40
CA ILE A 244 25.09 16.42 11.35
C ILE A 244 26.19 16.27 12.39
N ASN A 245 27.22 17.11 12.30
CA ASN A 245 28.39 17.02 13.17
C ASN A 245 28.32 17.93 14.39
N GLN A 246 28.64 17.36 15.55
CA GLN A 246 28.64 18.00 16.86
C GLN A 246 27.29 18.68 17.13
N ALA A 247 26.25 17.89 17.44
CA ALA A 247 24.99 18.42 17.94
C ALA A 247 25.18 18.93 19.39
N LEU A 248 25.52 20.21 19.50
CA LEU A 248 25.82 20.92 20.74
C LEU A 248 24.54 21.42 21.44
N ALA A 249 24.70 21.93 22.67
CA ALA A 249 23.60 22.42 23.50
C ALA A 249 22.68 23.41 22.75
N GLY A 250 21.38 23.12 22.75
CA GLY A 250 20.35 23.86 22.03
C GLY A 250 19.97 23.28 20.65
N ALA A 251 20.78 22.39 20.08
CA ALA A 251 20.48 21.80 18.78
C ALA A 251 19.21 20.94 18.81
N ALA A 252 18.27 21.21 17.90
CA ALA A 252 17.02 20.46 17.76
C ALA A 252 16.92 19.85 16.36
N ILE A 253 16.92 18.51 16.28
CA ILE A 253 16.92 17.76 15.01
C ILE A 253 15.65 16.93 14.91
N GLN A 254 14.84 17.16 13.88
CA GLN A 254 13.64 16.38 13.56
C GLN A 254 13.77 15.79 12.16
N ILE A 255 13.78 14.46 12.07
CA ILE A 255 13.76 13.70 10.82
C ILE A 255 12.43 12.95 10.80
N ARG A 256 11.41 13.48 10.13
CA ARG A 256 10.07 12.89 10.17
C ARG A 256 9.49 12.55 8.81
N ASP A 257 8.82 11.42 8.69
CA ASP A 257 8.03 11.08 7.50
C ASP A 257 8.86 11.13 6.20
N ASN A 258 10.11 10.66 6.21
CA ASN A 258 11.00 10.64 5.03
C ASN A 258 11.21 9.22 4.47
N TYR A 259 11.65 9.14 3.22
CA TYR A 259 12.07 7.88 2.60
C TYR A 259 13.57 7.93 2.25
N PHE A 260 14.37 7.14 2.98
CA PHE A 260 15.81 6.98 2.75
C PHE A 260 16.05 5.64 2.06
N VAL A 261 16.35 5.65 0.76
CA VAL A 261 16.51 4.44 -0.05
C VAL A 261 17.84 4.36 -0.79
N GLY A 262 18.56 3.25 -0.62
CA GLY A 262 19.77 2.94 -1.39
C GLY A 262 20.97 3.88 -1.18
N ASN A 263 20.99 4.66 -0.09
CA ASN A 263 22.10 5.56 0.22
C ASN A 263 23.32 4.76 0.74
N GLU A 264 24.53 5.27 0.51
CA GLU A 264 25.77 4.53 0.79
C GLU A 264 26.79 5.39 1.56
N ALA A 265 27.24 4.92 2.71
CA ALA A 265 28.39 5.44 3.46
C ALA A 265 29.62 4.57 3.17
N VAL A 266 30.48 5.04 2.25
CA VAL A 266 31.80 4.49 1.88
C VAL A 266 31.82 2.96 1.80
N LYS A 267 30.98 2.41 0.92
CA LYS A 267 30.67 0.98 0.77
C LYS A 267 31.87 0.03 0.71
N ASN A 268 33.04 0.47 0.25
CA ASN A 268 34.22 -0.38 0.08
C ASN A 268 35.41 0.19 0.85
N VAL A 269 35.59 -0.26 2.11
CA VAL A 269 36.71 0.14 2.98
C VAL A 269 37.60 -1.03 3.39
N SER A 270 38.88 -0.75 3.66
CA SER A 270 39.85 -1.74 4.13
C SER A 270 40.90 -1.13 5.05
N GLY A 271 41.33 -1.89 6.06
CA GLY A 271 42.29 -1.44 7.07
C GLY A 271 41.72 -0.44 8.08
N ASN A 272 42.57 0.17 8.91
CA ASN A 272 42.16 0.98 10.07
C ASN A 272 41.27 2.20 9.74
N LYS A 273 41.20 2.61 8.46
CA LYS A 273 40.32 3.69 7.99
C LYS A 273 38.85 3.28 7.83
N ALA A 274 38.53 1.99 7.99
CA ALA A 274 37.17 1.48 7.87
C ALA A 274 36.23 1.95 8.99
N LYS A 275 36.77 2.25 10.18
CA LYS A 275 36.06 2.64 11.42
C LYS A 275 35.29 3.98 11.38
N LEU A 276 35.00 4.48 10.19
CA LEU A 276 34.46 5.81 9.87
C LEU A 276 33.61 5.70 8.59
N ALA A 277 32.87 4.60 8.41
CA ALA A 277 32.08 4.33 7.20
C ALA A 277 30.62 4.01 7.57
N ASP A 278 30.12 4.78 8.54
CA ASP A 278 28.92 4.45 9.32
C ASP A 278 27.69 5.25 8.89
N GLY A 279 26.49 4.78 9.23
CA GLY A 279 25.25 5.54 8.99
C GLY A 279 24.95 5.67 7.50
N GLY A 280 24.62 4.55 6.84
CA GLY A 280 24.46 4.47 5.38
C GLY A 280 23.46 5.48 4.78
N ALA A 281 22.51 5.99 5.57
CA ALA A 281 21.68 7.14 5.21
C ALA A 281 21.96 8.39 6.08
N LEU A 282 21.96 8.24 7.40
CA LEU A 282 22.00 9.33 8.37
C LEU A 282 23.12 9.11 9.41
N ALA A 283 23.90 10.15 9.70
CA ALA A 283 24.82 10.14 10.84
C ALA A 283 24.67 11.43 11.66
N VAL A 284 24.55 11.29 12.97
CA VAL A 284 24.47 12.42 13.92
C VAL A 284 25.53 12.25 14.99
N PHE A 285 26.47 13.19 15.06
CA PHE A 285 27.69 13.07 15.86
C PHE A 285 27.72 13.90 17.13
N ASN A 286 28.38 13.33 18.14
CA ASN A 286 28.76 13.97 19.38
C ASN A 286 27.62 14.75 20.05
N ILE A 287 26.41 14.16 20.02
CA ILE A 287 25.19 14.72 20.61
C ILE A 287 25.39 14.86 22.12
N VAL A 288 25.09 16.04 22.67
CA VAL A 288 25.10 16.30 24.12
C VAL A 288 23.69 16.22 24.72
N ASN A 289 23.55 16.05 26.03
CA ASN A 289 22.24 15.81 26.69
C ASN A 289 21.28 17.02 26.65
N THR A 290 21.74 18.16 26.12
CA THR A 290 20.96 19.40 25.90
C THR A 290 20.72 19.69 24.41
N ALA A 291 21.01 18.73 23.54
CA ALA A 291 20.50 18.65 22.16
C ALA A 291 19.37 17.59 22.09
N SER A 292 18.57 17.59 21.03
CA SER A 292 17.56 16.55 20.78
C SER A 292 17.59 16.01 19.35
N LEU A 293 17.23 14.73 19.22
CA LEU A 293 17.09 14.03 17.94
C LEU A 293 15.82 13.17 17.94
N THR A 294 14.83 13.59 17.14
CA THR A 294 13.61 12.81 16.88
C THR A 294 13.68 12.25 15.46
N VAL A 295 13.54 10.93 15.33
CA VAL A 295 13.43 10.22 14.04
C VAL A 295 12.08 9.49 14.04
N GLU A 296 11.06 10.03 13.36
CA GLU A 296 9.69 9.53 13.45
C GLU A 296 9.03 9.26 12.09
N GLY A 297 8.35 8.12 11.89
CA GLY A 297 7.55 7.89 10.68
C GLY A 297 8.33 7.59 9.38
N ASN A 298 9.65 7.45 9.45
CA ASN A 298 10.51 7.30 8.25
C ASN A 298 10.66 5.84 7.81
N THR A 299 10.90 5.63 6.52
CA THR A 299 11.37 4.33 6.02
C THR A 299 12.82 4.42 5.57
N PHE A 300 13.67 3.55 6.12
CA PHE A 300 15.06 3.34 5.74
C PHE A 300 15.16 1.98 5.03
N ALA A 301 15.33 1.98 3.72
CA ALA A 301 15.37 0.78 2.89
C ALA A 301 16.70 0.64 2.13
N HIS A 302 17.32 -0.54 2.17
CA HIS A 302 18.49 -0.89 1.34
C HIS A 302 19.71 0.04 1.46
N ASN A 303 19.84 0.81 2.55
CA ASN A 303 21.00 1.67 2.78
C ASN A 303 22.21 0.84 3.24
N VAL A 304 23.42 1.26 2.92
CA VAL A 304 24.65 0.49 3.18
C VAL A 304 25.73 1.32 3.87
N ALA A 305 26.22 0.81 4.99
CA ALA A 305 27.43 1.28 5.67
C ALA A 305 28.62 0.37 5.32
N GLY A 306 29.80 0.96 5.10
CA GLY A 306 31.07 0.25 4.95
C GLY A 306 31.58 -0.36 6.26
N ASP A 307 31.12 0.14 7.41
CA ASP A 307 31.33 -0.47 8.72
C ASP A 307 30.01 -0.64 9.47
N ASP A 308 29.56 0.33 10.28
CA ASP A 308 28.45 0.14 11.23
C ASP A 308 27.19 0.99 10.93
N GLY A 309 26.00 0.53 11.32
CA GLY A 309 24.76 1.30 11.20
C GLY A 309 24.32 1.49 9.75
N GLY A 310 23.88 0.42 9.09
CA GLY A 310 23.54 0.42 7.66
C GLY A 310 22.53 1.50 7.24
N ALA A 311 21.66 1.96 8.16
CA ALA A 311 20.84 3.15 7.99
C ALA A 311 21.34 4.36 8.80
N ILE A 312 21.54 4.21 10.12
CA ILE A 312 21.77 5.33 11.04
C ILE A 312 23.00 5.12 11.95
N LEU A 313 23.85 6.13 12.08
CA LEU A 313 24.78 6.29 13.20
C LEU A 313 24.28 7.37 14.18
N ILE A 314 24.26 7.03 15.47
CA ILE A 314 23.98 7.93 16.60
C ILE A 314 25.21 7.92 17.51
N GLN A 315 26.05 8.95 17.46
CA GLN A 315 27.18 9.10 18.39
C GLN A 315 26.89 10.18 19.44
N THR A 316 27.02 9.84 20.72
CA THR A 316 26.82 10.76 21.84
C THR A 316 28.15 11.21 22.43
N ASN A 317 28.19 12.39 23.04
CA ASN A 317 29.36 12.97 23.71
C ASN A 317 29.02 13.46 25.13
N ASP A 318 28.03 12.82 25.76
CA ASP A 318 27.50 13.17 27.07
C ASP A 318 26.72 11.98 27.66
N ASN A 319 26.25 12.10 28.90
CA ASN A 319 25.29 11.17 29.51
C ASN A 319 23.88 11.48 29.02
N MET A 320 23.32 10.63 28.16
CA MET A 320 22.02 10.86 27.53
C MET A 320 20.85 10.35 28.37
N SER A 321 19.69 10.90 28.10
CA SER A 321 18.42 10.55 28.76
C SER A 321 17.40 10.08 27.71
N GLU A 322 16.21 10.69 27.66
CA GLU A 322 15.15 10.37 26.69
C GLU A 322 15.16 11.33 25.48
N ASN A 323 16.22 12.14 25.34
CA ASN A 323 16.36 13.20 24.34
C ASN A 323 16.74 12.70 22.92
N ILE A 324 16.91 11.40 22.72
CA ILE A 324 17.04 10.75 21.42
C ILE A 324 15.95 9.67 21.29
N MET A 325 15.08 9.82 20.29
CA MET A 325 13.91 8.93 20.10
C MET A 325 13.71 8.54 18.64
N LEU A 326 13.60 7.23 18.41
CA LEU A 326 13.22 6.60 17.14
C LEU A 326 11.81 6.00 17.30
N LYS A 327 10.83 6.51 16.55
CA LYS A 327 9.41 6.15 16.69
C LYS A 327 8.71 5.85 15.36
N ASN A 328 7.85 4.82 15.28
CA ASN A 328 7.04 4.55 14.08
C ASN A 328 7.88 4.47 12.77
N ASN A 329 9.12 3.96 12.79
CA ASN A 329 9.96 3.84 11.58
C ASN A 329 10.02 2.40 11.05
N THR A 330 10.19 2.25 9.74
CA THR A 330 10.50 0.95 9.10
C THR A 330 11.97 0.91 8.65
N PHE A 331 12.73 -0.06 9.15
CA PHE A 331 14.11 -0.36 8.75
C PHE A 331 14.11 -1.69 7.99
N TYR A 332 14.35 -1.66 6.67
CA TYR A 332 14.27 -2.82 5.79
C TYR A 332 15.56 -3.06 5.01
N ARG A 333 16.17 -4.24 5.14
CA ARG A 333 17.33 -4.69 4.35
C ARG A 333 18.51 -3.69 4.31
N ASN A 334 18.72 -2.94 5.39
CA ASN A 334 19.92 -2.11 5.54
C ASN A 334 21.12 -2.99 5.94
N VAL A 335 22.33 -2.62 5.49
CA VAL A 335 23.52 -3.48 5.61
C VAL A 335 24.70 -2.74 6.24
N ALA A 336 25.21 -3.27 7.34
CA ALA A 336 26.47 -2.90 7.98
C ALA A 336 27.57 -3.91 7.63
N GLN A 337 28.58 -3.48 6.88
CA GLN A 337 29.64 -4.38 6.41
C GLN A 337 30.70 -4.73 7.45
N GLY A 338 30.72 -4.11 8.64
CA GLY A 338 31.55 -4.50 9.78
C GLY A 338 33.03 -4.74 9.42
N ALA A 339 33.60 -3.87 8.58
CA ALA A 339 34.97 -3.95 8.08
C ALA A 339 36.04 -3.70 9.15
N SER A 340 35.71 -3.01 10.25
CA SER A 340 36.57 -2.93 11.44
C SER A 340 36.60 -4.23 12.24
N ASN A 341 35.55 -5.05 12.13
CA ASN A 341 35.32 -6.29 12.86
C ASN A 341 35.02 -6.10 14.37
N ASP A 342 34.55 -4.92 14.79
CA ASP A 342 34.19 -4.67 16.19
C ASP A 342 32.94 -5.46 16.64
N SER A 343 32.95 -5.95 17.87
CA SER A 343 31.94 -6.90 18.39
C SER A 343 30.58 -6.29 18.74
N TYR A 344 30.34 -5.00 18.48
CA TYR A 344 29.17 -4.25 18.95
C TYR A 344 28.51 -3.38 17.87
N SER A 345 28.62 -3.83 16.61
CA SER A 345 28.02 -3.20 15.43
C SER A 345 26.52 -3.53 15.25
N GLY A 346 25.82 -2.72 14.47
CA GLY A 346 24.38 -2.82 14.20
C GLY A 346 24.04 -2.68 12.71
N GLY A 347 23.22 -3.59 12.16
CA GLY A 347 22.91 -3.64 10.73
C GLY A 347 22.01 -2.53 10.21
N ALA A 348 21.12 -2.00 11.06
CA ALA A 348 20.31 -0.82 10.77
C ALA A 348 20.80 0.42 11.53
N VAL A 349 20.93 0.32 12.86
CA VAL A 349 21.23 1.45 13.75
C VAL A 349 22.45 1.15 14.60
N GLN A 350 23.43 2.06 14.58
CA GLN A 350 24.57 2.05 15.49
C GLN A 350 24.44 3.15 16.53
N ILE A 351 24.64 2.80 17.81
CA ILE A 351 24.75 3.73 18.93
C ILE A 351 26.20 3.70 19.43
N TYR A 352 26.85 4.87 19.54
CA TYR A 352 28.24 4.99 20.02
C TYR A 352 28.35 5.98 21.19
N ALA A 353 28.78 5.50 22.36
CA ALA A 353 29.07 6.35 23.52
C ALA A 353 30.52 6.87 23.49
N ASN A 354 30.73 8.11 23.02
CA ASN A 354 32.04 8.75 22.94
C ASN A 354 32.47 9.37 24.27
N GLY A 355 33.79 9.43 24.52
CA GLY A 355 34.37 10.02 25.71
C GLY A 355 35.77 9.49 26.03
N GLY A 356 36.37 9.99 27.11
CA GLY A 356 37.66 9.54 27.63
C GLY A 356 37.60 8.20 28.38
N LEU A 357 38.77 7.55 28.52
CA LEU A 357 38.94 6.18 29.04
C LEU A 357 38.10 5.81 30.29
N LEU A 358 37.98 6.75 31.23
CA LEU A 358 37.39 6.55 32.56
C LEU A 358 36.12 7.39 32.80
N GLN A 359 35.49 7.93 31.74
CA GLN A 359 34.34 8.81 31.91
C GLN A 359 33.02 8.09 32.24
N GLY A 360 32.90 6.78 31.96
CA GLY A 360 31.72 5.99 32.30
C GLY A 360 30.40 6.53 31.72
N ARG A 361 30.45 7.15 30.54
CA ARG A 361 29.28 7.79 29.91
C ARG A 361 28.27 6.76 29.43
N ASN A 362 26.97 7.08 29.54
CA ASN A 362 25.90 6.28 28.99
C ASN A 362 25.22 6.94 27.78
N ALA A 363 25.14 6.23 26.67
CA ALA A 363 24.30 6.57 25.52
C ALA A 363 22.98 5.78 25.55
N LEU A 364 21.87 6.48 25.72
CA LEU A 364 20.52 5.93 25.70
C LEU A 364 19.77 6.45 24.47
N VAL A 365 18.99 5.57 23.84
CA VAL A 365 18.06 5.88 22.76
C VAL A 365 16.73 5.19 23.04
N VAL A 366 15.62 5.91 22.87
CA VAL A 366 14.27 5.37 23.01
C VAL A 366 13.79 4.83 21.65
N PHE A 367 13.31 3.59 21.61
CA PHE A 367 12.77 2.93 20.42
C PHE A 367 11.31 2.54 20.66
N GLU A 368 10.37 3.18 19.97
CA GLU A 368 8.94 2.88 20.11
C GLU A 368 8.28 2.55 18.76
N HIS A 369 7.53 1.44 18.66
CA HIS A 369 6.76 1.12 17.45
C HIS A 369 7.60 1.10 16.16
N ASN A 370 8.86 0.64 16.19
CA ASN A 370 9.66 0.51 14.96
C ASN A 370 9.63 -0.92 14.43
N THR A 371 9.65 -1.10 13.11
CA THR A 371 9.83 -2.40 12.45
C THR A 371 11.26 -2.52 11.94
N PHE A 372 12.00 -3.52 12.40
CA PHE A 372 13.33 -3.90 11.90
C PHE A 372 13.23 -5.25 11.19
N ALA A 373 13.30 -5.23 9.87
CA ALA A 373 13.17 -6.42 9.04
C ALA A 373 14.35 -6.64 8.08
N TYR A 374 14.90 -7.86 8.10
CA TYR A 374 15.96 -8.33 7.19
C TYR A 374 17.23 -7.46 7.12
N ASN A 375 17.50 -6.65 8.15
CA ASN A 375 18.73 -5.86 8.24
C ASN A 375 19.90 -6.78 8.60
N GLN A 376 21.11 -6.44 8.14
CA GLN A 376 22.27 -7.33 8.22
C GLN A 376 23.49 -6.64 8.80
N ALA A 377 24.16 -7.28 9.78
CA ALA A 377 25.51 -6.95 10.19
C ALA A 377 26.45 -8.13 10.00
N LYS A 378 27.66 -7.87 9.50
CA LYS A 378 28.64 -8.94 9.19
C LYS A 378 29.21 -9.64 10.43
N ARG A 379 29.29 -8.98 11.59
CA ARG A 379 30.00 -9.49 12.80
C ARG A 379 29.38 -9.16 14.18
N ALA A 380 28.23 -8.50 14.21
CA ALA A 380 27.44 -8.27 15.43
C ALA A 380 25.95 -8.19 15.08
N ALA A 381 25.18 -7.25 15.64
CA ALA A 381 23.72 -7.30 15.62
C ALA A 381 23.07 -6.96 14.28
N GLY A 382 22.12 -7.77 13.83
CA GLY A 382 21.44 -7.56 12.55
C GLY A 382 20.62 -6.27 12.48
N ALA A 383 20.05 -5.78 13.58
CA ALA A 383 19.33 -4.51 13.62
C ALA A 383 20.04 -3.40 14.43
N ILE A 384 20.22 -3.55 15.75
CA ILE A 384 20.65 -2.47 16.65
C ILE A 384 21.96 -2.84 17.37
N GLY A 385 23.01 -2.07 17.12
CA GLY A 385 24.32 -2.19 17.77
C GLY A 385 24.54 -1.07 18.78
N GLY A 386 25.05 -1.42 19.96
CA GLY A 386 25.45 -0.45 20.99
C GLY A 386 26.91 -0.65 21.38
N SER A 387 27.79 0.24 20.90
CA SER A 387 29.23 0.28 21.22
C SER A 387 29.62 1.58 21.96
N GLY A 388 30.87 1.68 22.41
CA GLY A 388 31.36 2.87 23.10
C GLY A 388 32.79 2.73 23.61
N TYR A 389 33.48 3.85 23.78
CA TYR A 389 34.91 3.85 24.13
C TYR A 389 35.14 3.41 25.59
N ALA A 390 36.08 2.48 25.80
CA ALA A 390 36.56 2.02 27.11
C ALA A 390 35.44 1.73 28.14
N THR A 391 35.25 2.59 29.16
CA THR A 391 34.23 2.43 30.22
C THR A 391 32.82 2.89 29.83
N ASN A 392 32.65 3.59 28.71
CA ASN A 392 31.35 4.11 28.30
C ASN A 392 30.41 3.00 27.80
N THR A 393 29.13 3.07 28.16
CA THR A 393 28.07 2.11 27.80
C THR A 393 27.08 2.72 26.82
N SER A 394 26.39 1.87 26.06
CA SER A 394 25.31 2.27 25.17
C SER A 394 24.27 1.16 25.05
N GLY A 395 23.01 1.55 24.85
CA GLY A 395 21.88 0.66 24.71
C GLY A 395 20.60 1.42 24.41
N GLY A 396 19.48 0.72 24.45
CA GLY A 396 18.17 1.29 24.17
C GLY A 396 17.10 0.91 25.18
N ARG A 397 16.00 1.66 25.12
CA ARG A 397 14.73 1.35 25.77
C ARG A 397 13.71 1.01 24.70
N TYR A 398 13.07 -0.16 24.80
CA TYR A 398 12.31 -0.74 23.70
C TYR A 398 10.83 -0.88 24.08
N ARG A 399 9.93 -0.29 23.30
CA ARG A 399 8.48 -0.42 23.43
C ARG A 399 7.84 -0.81 22.11
N ASN A 400 7.10 -1.92 22.11
CA ASN A 400 6.25 -2.33 20.99
C ASN A 400 6.94 -2.36 19.61
N ASN A 401 8.23 -2.71 19.55
CA ASN A 401 8.98 -2.84 18.30
C ASN A 401 8.84 -4.26 17.72
N LEU A 402 8.93 -4.38 16.40
CA LEU A 402 8.95 -5.65 15.68
C LEU A 402 10.34 -5.92 15.12
N PHE A 403 10.90 -7.09 15.43
CA PHE A 403 12.19 -7.56 14.95
C PHE A 403 12.01 -8.91 14.22
N VAL A 404 12.35 -8.98 12.93
CA VAL A 404 12.10 -10.17 12.10
C VAL A 404 13.13 -10.35 10.99
N GLY A 405 13.60 -11.58 10.76
CA GLY A 405 14.51 -11.93 9.65
C GLY A 405 15.87 -11.22 9.62
N ASN A 406 16.23 -10.44 10.65
CA ASN A 406 17.51 -9.73 10.71
C ASN A 406 18.67 -10.74 10.89
N VAL A 407 19.84 -10.41 10.32
CA VAL A 407 20.96 -11.35 10.18
C VAL A 407 22.23 -10.83 10.85
N ALA A 408 22.73 -11.63 11.78
CA ALA A 408 24.00 -11.46 12.49
C ALA A 408 24.96 -12.62 12.18
N SER A 409 26.24 -12.47 12.54
CA SER A 409 27.17 -13.62 12.57
C SER A 409 26.93 -14.58 13.74
N ASP A 410 26.18 -14.13 14.75
CA ASP A 410 25.79 -14.87 15.94
C ASP A 410 24.26 -14.72 16.11
N PRO A 411 23.46 -15.78 15.92
CA PRO A 411 22.00 -15.69 15.94
C PRO A 411 21.44 -15.41 17.34
N THR A 412 22.24 -15.43 18.40
CA THR A 412 21.82 -14.97 19.74
C THR A 412 21.78 -13.45 19.88
N PHE A 413 22.29 -12.75 18.86
CA PHE A 413 22.26 -11.30 18.70
C PHE A 413 21.72 -10.93 17.31
N ALA A 414 20.76 -11.69 16.77
CA ALA A 414 20.23 -11.42 15.42
C ALA A 414 19.60 -10.02 15.32
N ASN A 415 19.11 -9.47 16.43
CA ASN A 415 18.36 -8.23 16.47
C ASN A 415 19.08 -7.13 17.27
N ILE A 416 19.51 -7.37 18.51
CA ILE A 416 20.14 -6.34 19.37
C ILE A 416 21.43 -6.85 20.02
N ARG A 417 22.47 -6.02 20.03
CA ARG A 417 23.69 -6.23 20.83
C ARG A 417 24.19 -4.93 21.41
N GLN A 418 23.91 -4.72 22.68
CA GLN A 418 24.25 -3.50 23.39
C GLN A 418 25.35 -3.72 24.45
N LYS A 419 26.15 -2.68 24.71
CA LYS A 419 27.22 -2.69 25.71
C LYS A 419 26.72 -2.33 27.12
N ALA A 420 25.52 -1.75 27.24
CA ALA A 420 24.84 -1.57 28.52
C ALA A 420 24.43 -2.93 29.13
N THR A 421 24.60 -3.07 30.44
CA THR A 421 24.49 -4.36 31.16
C THR A 421 23.09 -4.94 31.23
N THR A 422 22.06 -4.12 30.99
CA THR A 422 20.64 -4.49 31.11
C THR A 422 19.91 -4.00 29.87
N LEU A 423 19.12 -4.86 29.25
CA LEU A 423 18.17 -4.45 28.21
C LEU A 423 16.88 -3.95 28.90
N GLU A 424 16.43 -2.76 28.56
CA GLU A 424 15.22 -2.16 29.12
C GLU A 424 14.02 -2.41 28.18
N ASP A 425 13.36 -3.54 28.37
CA ASP A 425 12.09 -3.87 27.71
C ASP A 425 10.93 -3.18 28.46
N LEU A 426 10.12 -2.42 27.72
CA LEU A 426 8.97 -1.66 28.21
C LEU A 426 7.62 -2.29 27.78
N GLY A 427 7.64 -3.51 27.22
CA GLY A 427 6.47 -4.27 26.78
C GLY A 427 6.19 -4.18 25.27
N GLY A 428 5.46 -5.19 24.77
CA GLY A 428 4.98 -5.28 23.38
C GLY A 428 6.02 -5.64 22.32
N ASN A 429 7.29 -5.79 22.67
CA ASN A 429 8.33 -6.07 21.67
C ASN A 429 8.26 -7.53 21.17
N VAL A 430 8.25 -7.71 19.85
CA VAL A 430 8.29 -9.02 19.20
C VAL A 430 9.67 -9.25 18.59
N GLY A 431 10.25 -10.42 18.87
CA GLY A 431 11.53 -10.85 18.30
C GLY A 431 12.78 -10.24 18.93
N ILE A 432 12.68 -9.70 20.15
CA ILE A 432 13.80 -9.11 20.88
C ILE A 432 14.83 -10.19 21.30
N ASP A 433 16.12 -9.93 21.10
CA ASP A 433 17.24 -10.74 21.61
C ASP A 433 18.33 -9.83 22.21
N ASN A 434 19.23 -10.42 23.01
CA ASN A 434 20.47 -9.79 23.49
C ASN A 434 21.39 -10.84 24.15
N GLY A 435 21.88 -11.81 23.36
CA GLY A 435 22.69 -12.95 23.84
C GLY A 435 21.88 -14.20 24.21
N VAL A 436 20.56 -14.17 23.96
CA VAL A 436 19.65 -15.31 23.94
C VAL A 436 18.80 -15.15 22.69
N ALA A 437 18.87 -16.11 21.76
CA ALA A 437 18.14 -16.02 20.49
C ALA A 437 16.63 -15.96 20.72
N ALA A 438 15.95 -15.08 19.98
CA ALA A 438 14.51 -14.91 20.06
C ALA A 438 13.77 -16.17 19.56
N ASN A 439 12.81 -16.67 20.35
CA ASN A 439 12.15 -17.96 20.11
C ASN A 439 10.85 -17.82 19.29
N PHE A 440 10.98 -17.51 18.00
CA PHE A 440 9.86 -17.44 17.04
C PHE A 440 10.28 -18.01 15.68
N GLN A 441 9.37 -18.05 14.69
CA GLN A 441 9.66 -18.41 13.31
C GLN A 441 9.24 -17.27 12.38
N GLU A 442 9.95 -17.02 11.28
CA GLU A 442 9.63 -15.88 10.40
C GLU A 442 8.19 -15.95 9.85
N HIS A 443 7.73 -17.16 9.49
CA HIS A 443 6.39 -17.38 8.94
C HIS A 443 5.25 -17.17 9.95
N THR A 444 5.51 -17.17 11.26
CA THR A 444 4.50 -16.81 12.26
C THR A 444 4.33 -15.30 12.43
N ILE A 445 5.21 -14.49 11.82
CA ILE A 445 5.13 -13.01 11.81
C ILE A 445 4.74 -12.47 10.43
N LEU A 446 5.37 -12.96 9.36
CA LEU A 446 5.21 -12.44 8.00
C LEU A 446 4.46 -13.38 7.05
N GLY A 447 4.18 -14.61 7.48
CA GLY A 447 3.54 -15.63 6.65
C GLY A 447 4.53 -16.51 5.88
N ASN A 448 3.99 -17.53 5.20
CA ASN A 448 4.80 -18.49 4.42
C ASN A 448 5.33 -17.91 3.09
N TYR A 449 4.91 -16.70 2.71
CA TYR A 449 5.28 -16.05 1.45
C TYR A 449 6.34 -14.97 1.65
N PRO A 450 7.25 -14.76 0.68
CA PRO A 450 8.21 -13.66 0.71
C PRO A 450 7.51 -12.32 0.94
N THR A 451 7.96 -11.56 1.94
CA THR A 451 7.35 -10.27 2.30
C THR A 451 8.29 -9.11 1.99
N THR A 452 7.73 -8.05 1.42
CA THR A 452 8.48 -6.86 0.98
C THR A 452 7.78 -5.58 1.38
N LEU A 453 8.50 -4.46 1.31
CA LEU A 453 7.89 -3.14 1.45
C LEU A 453 6.84 -2.94 0.35
N THR A 454 5.62 -2.58 0.74
CA THR A 454 4.56 -2.16 -0.18
C THR A 454 4.00 -0.81 0.24
N THR A 455 3.10 -0.25 -0.56
CA THR A 455 2.34 0.95 -0.15
C THR A 455 1.56 0.69 1.12
N ASN A 456 1.04 -0.53 1.33
CA ASN A 456 0.43 -1.01 2.57
C ASN A 456 -0.62 -0.03 3.15
N HIS A 457 -1.51 0.51 2.31
CA HIS A 457 -2.47 1.57 2.64
C HIS A 457 -1.89 2.92 3.15
N SER A 458 -0.58 3.16 3.01
CA SER A 458 0.09 4.39 3.45
C SER A 458 -0.42 5.64 2.73
N SER A 459 -0.76 6.67 3.52
CA SER A 459 -1.22 7.97 3.03
C SER A 459 -0.08 9.01 2.89
N LYS A 460 1.10 8.72 3.46
CA LYS A 460 2.23 9.65 3.52
C LYS A 460 3.09 9.54 2.27
N THR A 461 3.62 10.68 1.81
CA THR A 461 4.46 10.78 0.62
C THR A 461 5.77 11.51 0.92
N ALA A 462 6.85 11.09 0.27
CA ALA A 462 8.18 11.63 0.42
C ALA A 462 8.76 12.05 -0.95
N GLY A 463 9.24 13.29 -1.05
CA GLY A 463 9.84 13.87 -2.25
C GLY A 463 9.05 15.03 -2.85
N ALA A 464 9.71 15.80 -3.73
CA ALA A 464 9.12 16.90 -4.50
C ALA A 464 8.16 16.38 -5.59
N SER A 465 7.24 17.21 -6.07
CA SER A 465 6.04 16.79 -6.83
C SER A 465 6.27 15.93 -8.08
N LEU A 466 7.45 16.00 -8.71
CA LEU A 466 7.81 15.18 -9.89
C LEU A 466 8.51 13.86 -9.54
N SER A 467 8.97 13.73 -8.29
CA SER A 467 9.77 12.62 -7.76
C SER A 467 9.25 12.13 -6.40
N SER A 468 7.98 12.40 -6.09
CA SER A 468 7.33 12.06 -4.81
C SER A 468 6.80 10.64 -4.83
N GLU A 469 7.05 9.89 -3.75
CA GLU A 469 6.67 8.48 -3.62
C GLU A 469 5.92 8.24 -2.31
N ILE A 470 5.00 7.28 -2.30
CA ILE A 470 4.35 6.82 -1.06
C ILE A 470 5.43 6.19 -0.16
N ILE A 471 5.49 6.61 1.10
CA ILE A 471 6.42 6.05 2.09
C ILE A 471 5.96 4.61 2.39
N PRO A 472 6.72 3.58 1.99
CA PRO A 472 6.26 2.21 2.07
C PRO A 472 6.60 1.61 3.44
N THR A 473 5.79 0.65 3.90
CA THR A 473 6.03 -0.08 5.15
C THR A 473 5.95 -1.58 4.90
N LEU A 474 6.28 -2.38 5.91
CA LEU A 474 6.21 -3.84 5.83
C LEU A 474 4.83 -4.32 6.32
N PRO A 475 4.09 -5.14 5.54
CA PRO A 475 2.93 -5.88 6.05
C PRO A 475 3.33 -6.94 7.09
N ILE A 476 2.39 -7.35 7.93
CA ILE A 476 2.51 -8.50 8.83
C ILE A 476 1.41 -9.54 8.50
N LYS A 477 1.48 -10.71 9.12
CA LYS A 477 0.48 -11.77 8.98
C LYS A 477 -0.73 -11.53 9.90
N PRO A 478 -1.97 -11.50 9.40
CA PRO A 478 -3.20 -11.60 10.20
C PRO A 478 -3.25 -12.86 11.07
N GLU A 479 -3.71 -12.72 12.32
CA GLU A 479 -3.60 -13.73 13.38
C GLU A 479 -2.15 -14.24 13.61
N GLY A 480 -1.15 -13.42 13.26
CA GLY A 480 0.27 -13.69 13.46
C GLY A 480 0.79 -13.22 14.82
N GLN A 481 2.02 -13.59 15.16
CA GLN A 481 2.69 -13.20 16.43
C GLN A 481 3.05 -11.70 16.55
N ALA A 482 2.71 -10.90 15.54
CA ALA A 482 2.84 -9.45 15.54
C ALA A 482 1.48 -8.71 15.50
N ASP A 483 0.38 -9.44 15.36
CA ASP A 483 -1.01 -8.96 15.36
C ASP A 483 -1.50 -8.87 16.82
N GLU A 484 -2.17 -7.79 17.22
CA GLU A 484 -2.79 -7.60 18.56
C GLU A 484 -1.88 -7.98 19.76
N VAL A 485 -0.65 -7.44 19.82
CA VAL A 485 0.39 -7.88 20.78
C VAL A 485 0.30 -7.23 22.16
N THR A 486 -0.09 -5.95 22.25
CA THR A 486 -0.06 -5.23 23.53
C THR A 486 -1.20 -4.23 23.73
N PRO A 487 -1.84 -4.17 24.91
CA PRO A 487 -2.87 -3.16 25.18
C PRO A 487 -2.36 -1.73 24.98
N MET A 488 -3.16 -0.90 24.31
CA MET A 488 -2.76 0.45 23.90
C MET A 488 -2.34 1.35 25.07
N ILE A 489 -1.04 1.68 25.11
CA ILE A 489 -0.48 2.70 26.01
C ILE A 489 -0.78 4.09 25.41
N GLN A 490 -1.25 5.03 26.23
CA GLN A 490 -1.79 6.35 25.83
C GLN A 490 -0.75 7.37 25.28
N GLN A 491 0.17 6.95 24.40
CA GLN A 491 1.29 7.78 23.90
C GLN A 491 1.46 7.77 22.37
N VAL A 492 0.76 6.90 21.63
CA VAL A 492 0.90 6.74 20.17
C VAL A 492 -0.44 6.50 19.49
N GLU A 493 -1.22 7.56 19.22
CA GLU A 493 -2.58 7.46 18.65
C GLU A 493 -2.62 6.97 17.19
N VAL A 494 -1.51 7.03 16.45
CA VAL A 494 -1.42 6.61 15.04
C VAL A 494 -0.12 5.84 14.73
N ASP A 495 -0.19 5.00 13.70
CA ASP A 495 0.94 4.26 13.14
C ASP A 495 1.82 5.11 12.18
N GLN A 496 2.83 4.48 11.57
CA GLN A 496 3.69 5.14 10.58
C GLN A 496 2.91 5.74 9.40
N ARG A 497 1.80 5.13 9.00
CA ARG A 497 1.00 5.42 7.79
C ARG A 497 -0.08 6.48 8.00
N ASN A 498 -0.22 6.96 9.24
CA ASN A 498 -1.28 7.85 9.73
C ASN A 498 -2.66 7.18 9.90
N HIS A 499 -2.68 5.87 10.17
CA HIS A 499 -3.90 5.17 10.60
C HIS A 499 -3.95 5.09 12.12
N GLN A 500 -5.15 5.09 12.69
CA GLN A 500 -5.33 5.04 14.15
C GLN A 500 -4.88 3.70 14.73
N ARG A 501 -4.42 3.74 15.98
CA ARG A 501 -4.24 2.56 16.83
C ARG A 501 -5.32 2.50 17.89
N ILE A 502 -5.93 1.34 18.13
CA ILE A 502 -7.03 1.16 19.09
C ILE A 502 -7.00 -0.21 19.77
N GLY A 503 -7.49 -0.29 21.00
CA GLY A 503 -7.62 -1.56 21.72
C GLY A 503 -6.27 -2.21 22.06
N ILE A 504 -5.82 -3.12 21.21
CA ILE A 504 -4.60 -3.91 21.35
C ILE A 504 -3.74 -3.66 20.11
N ALA A 505 -2.57 -3.07 20.29
CA ALA A 505 -1.71 -2.63 19.20
C ALA A 505 -0.88 -3.77 18.60
N ASP A 506 -0.63 -3.68 17.30
CA ASP A 506 0.32 -4.53 16.58
C ASP A 506 1.76 -4.16 16.92
N ALA A 507 2.66 -5.14 16.88
CA ALA A 507 4.08 -4.87 17.08
C ALA A 507 4.70 -4.15 15.86
N GLY A 508 5.46 -3.09 16.15
CA GLY A 508 6.21 -2.32 15.16
C GLY A 508 5.45 -1.14 14.58
N SER A 509 5.82 -0.77 13.35
CA SER A 509 5.50 0.54 12.73
C SER A 509 4.11 0.67 12.12
N ILE A 510 3.38 -0.43 11.95
CA ILE A 510 2.03 -0.44 11.38
C ILE A 510 0.99 -0.84 12.43
N GLU A 511 -0.27 -0.59 12.09
CA GLU A 511 -1.47 -1.13 12.74
C GLU A 511 -2.47 -1.56 11.65
N GLN A 512 -2.62 -2.86 11.42
CA GLN A 512 -3.56 -3.39 10.44
C GLN A 512 -4.94 -3.60 11.07
N SER A 513 -5.92 -3.88 10.21
CA SER A 513 -7.14 -4.56 10.63
C SER A 513 -7.70 -5.32 9.43
N TRP A 514 -8.39 -6.43 9.64
CA TRP A 514 -8.75 -7.36 8.58
C TRP A 514 -10.20 -7.84 8.68
N VAL A 515 -10.75 -8.21 7.52
CA VAL A 515 -11.96 -9.03 7.41
C VAL A 515 -11.53 -10.45 7.03
N LYS A 516 -11.67 -11.39 7.95
CA LYS A 516 -11.40 -12.82 7.79
C LYS A 516 -12.64 -13.50 7.21
N TYR A 517 -12.52 -14.03 6.01
CA TYR A 517 -13.51 -14.87 5.38
C TYR A 517 -13.14 -16.34 5.63
N ASP A 518 -13.84 -16.96 6.58
CA ASP A 518 -13.69 -18.37 6.96
C ASP A 518 -14.58 -19.23 6.05
N ALA A 519 -14.00 -20.25 5.42
CA ALA A 519 -14.72 -21.08 4.45
C ALA A 519 -15.75 -22.04 5.08
N ASN A 520 -15.77 -22.17 6.41
CA ASN A 520 -16.81 -22.87 7.18
C ASN A 520 -17.14 -24.28 6.64
N GLY A 521 -16.12 -25.14 6.58
CA GLY A 521 -16.20 -26.49 5.99
C GLY A 521 -16.08 -26.56 4.46
N GLY A 522 -16.04 -25.42 3.77
CA GLY A 522 -15.58 -25.29 2.39
C GLY A 522 -14.07 -25.01 2.29
N ASN A 523 -13.61 -24.68 1.09
CA ASN A 523 -12.24 -24.23 0.79
C ASN A 523 -12.24 -23.26 -0.41
N TYR A 524 -11.16 -22.51 -0.61
CA TYR A 524 -10.98 -21.58 -1.73
C TYR A 524 -10.09 -22.17 -2.82
N GLN A 525 -10.51 -22.09 -4.08
CA GLN A 525 -9.77 -22.58 -5.26
C GLN A 525 -8.75 -21.54 -5.81
N LEU A 526 -8.21 -20.70 -4.92
CA LEU A 526 -7.27 -19.64 -5.28
C LEU A 526 -5.87 -20.20 -5.56
N GLN A 527 -5.14 -19.54 -6.47
CA GLN A 527 -3.72 -19.80 -6.67
C GLN A 527 -2.91 -19.31 -5.47
N ALA A 528 -1.89 -20.06 -5.05
CA ALA A 528 -0.99 -19.62 -3.98
C ALA A 528 -0.33 -18.27 -4.30
N LEU A 529 -0.18 -17.41 -3.29
CA LEU A 529 0.48 -16.11 -3.43
C LEU A 529 1.96 -16.26 -3.84
N GLU A 530 2.48 -15.33 -4.63
CA GLU A 530 3.93 -15.24 -4.90
C GLU A 530 4.66 -14.40 -3.82
N THR A 531 3.95 -13.48 -3.18
CA THR A 531 4.48 -12.55 -2.16
C THR A 531 3.33 -12.01 -1.30
N SER A 532 3.61 -11.67 -0.04
CA SER A 532 2.65 -10.93 0.81
C SER A 532 2.60 -9.46 0.39
N ILE A 533 1.42 -8.98 -0.02
CA ILE A 533 1.23 -7.64 -0.60
C ILE A 533 0.64 -6.59 0.36
N GLY A 534 0.06 -7.02 1.48
CA GLY A 534 -0.56 -6.14 2.49
C GLY A 534 -2.00 -5.69 2.21
N ASP A 535 -2.53 -5.91 0.99
CA ASP A 535 -3.96 -5.72 0.70
C ASP A 535 -4.79 -6.98 1.03
N ALA A 536 -4.19 -8.16 0.97
CA ALA A 536 -4.82 -9.45 1.28
C ALA A 536 -3.77 -10.48 1.72
N TYR A 537 -4.20 -11.49 2.49
CA TYR A 537 -3.40 -12.65 2.85
C TYR A 537 -4.24 -13.93 2.88
N TYR A 538 -3.70 -15.03 2.39
CA TYR A 538 -4.29 -16.37 2.51
C TYR A 538 -3.21 -17.41 2.24
N GLU A 539 -3.30 -18.60 2.85
CA GLU A 539 -2.34 -19.68 2.68
C GLU A 539 -3.01 -21.06 2.81
N PRO A 540 -2.45 -22.14 2.23
CA PRO A 540 -2.91 -23.50 2.46
C PRO A 540 -2.70 -23.93 3.92
N ASP A 541 -3.70 -24.57 4.53
CA ASP A 541 -3.55 -25.20 5.84
C ASP A 541 -2.85 -26.56 5.69
N ALA A 542 -1.54 -26.56 5.95
CA ALA A 542 -0.70 -27.75 5.90
C ALA A 542 -0.94 -28.77 7.04
N LEU A 543 -1.80 -28.45 8.02
CA LEU A 543 -2.21 -29.35 9.10
C LEU A 543 -3.57 -30.02 8.83
N GLN A 544 -4.42 -29.41 7.98
CA GLN A 544 -5.74 -29.93 7.61
C GLN A 544 -5.69 -30.81 6.34
N ASP A 545 -5.70 -30.21 5.15
CA ASP A 545 -5.73 -30.94 3.86
C ASP A 545 -4.86 -30.30 2.75
N ASN A 546 -4.06 -29.28 3.11
CA ASN A 546 -3.26 -28.45 2.21
C ASN A 546 -4.11 -27.69 1.14
N ARG A 547 -5.35 -27.32 1.48
CA ARG A 547 -6.16 -26.30 0.76
C ARG A 547 -6.26 -25.02 1.59
N ILE A 548 -6.76 -23.96 0.96
CA ILE A 548 -6.94 -22.65 1.60
C ILE A 548 -8.33 -22.62 2.25
N HIS A 549 -8.42 -22.53 3.58
CA HIS A 549 -9.69 -22.43 4.32
C HIS A 549 -10.02 -21.03 4.83
N THR A 550 -9.11 -20.06 4.69
CA THR A 550 -9.29 -18.69 5.18
C THR A 550 -8.71 -17.68 4.18
N TYR A 551 -9.44 -16.59 3.95
CA TYR A 551 -8.98 -15.42 3.21
C TYR A 551 -9.08 -14.17 4.07
N TYR A 552 -7.99 -13.41 4.22
CA TYR A 552 -7.99 -12.12 4.90
C TYR A 552 -8.00 -10.99 3.88
N TYR A 553 -9.03 -10.13 3.93
CA TYR A 553 -9.01 -8.83 3.27
C TYR A 553 -8.41 -7.81 4.25
N ILE A 554 -7.16 -7.43 4.04
CA ILE A 554 -6.41 -6.56 4.96
C ILE A 554 -6.78 -5.09 4.69
N SER A 555 -6.85 -4.31 5.75
CA SER A 555 -7.31 -2.92 5.83
C SER A 555 -6.49 -2.17 6.90
N CYS A 556 -6.97 -0.99 7.29
CA CYS A 556 -6.58 -0.31 8.52
C CYS A 556 -7.84 0.13 9.26
N ILE A 557 -7.70 0.41 10.56
CA ILE A 557 -8.79 0.89 11.42
C ILE A 557 -9.51 2.10 10.80
N ASN A 558 -10.83 2.11 10.91
CA ASN A 558 -11.75 3.09 10.34
C ASN A 558 -11.75 3.20 8.80
N GLN A 559 -11.06 2.33 8.06
CA GLN A 559 -11.22 2.23 6.60
C GLN A 559 -12.31 1.23 6.20
N GLY A 560 -13.29 1.72 5.43
CA GLY A 560 -14.39 0.92 4.89
C GLY A 560 -14.00 0.13 3.64
N LYS A 561 -14.19 -1.19 3.69
CA LYS A 561 -14.03 -2.14 2.60
C LYS A 561 -15.39 -2.50 1.98
N THR A 562 -15.36 -3.17 0.84
CA THR A 562 -16.55 -3.79 0.23
C THR A 562 -16.56 -5.28 0.58
N ILE A 563 -17.72 -5.85 0.91
CA ILE A 563 -17.87 -7.30 1.08
C ILE A 563 -17.65 -8.00 -0.26
N LEU A 564 -16.80 -9.02 -0.26
CA LEU A 564 -16.43 -9.81 -1.44
C LEU A 564 -17.46 -10.90 -1.72
N ASP A 565 -17.66 -11.22 -2.99
CA ASP A 565 -18.47 -12.36 -3.43
C ASP A 565 -17.68 -13.66 -3.25
N GLY A 566 -18.21 -14.59 -2.46
CA GLY A 566 -17.53 -15.85 -2.18
C GLY A 566 -17.23 -16.68 -3.43
N VAL A 567 -18.11 -16.68 -4.42
CA VAL A 567 -17.96 -17.48 -5.65
C VAL A 567 -17.17 -16.71 -6.70
N HIS A 568 -17.50 -15.44 -6.93
CA HIS A 568 -16.93 -14.65 -8.03
C HIS A 568 -15.57 -14.02 -7.68
N ASP A 569 -15.39 -13.49 -6.47
CA ASP A 569 -14.14 -12.85 -6.06
C ASP A 569 -13.18 -13.84 -5.38
N LEU A 570 -13.70 -14.76 -4.56
CA LEU A 570 -12.89 -15.67 -3.73
C LEU A 570 -12.82 -17.12 -4.21
N GLN A 571 -13.65 -17.53 -5.17
CA GLN A 571 -13.67 -18.90 -5.73
C GLN A 571 -13.85 -19.99 -4.66
N ILE A 572 -14.76 -19.74 -3.70
CA ILE A 572 -15.10 -20.67 -2.63
C ILE A 572 -15.93 -21.86 -3.14
N VAL A 573 -15.61 -23.06 -2.65
CA VAL A 573 -16.31 -24.31 -2.98
C VAL A 573 -16.50 -25.19 -1.75
N ARG A 574 -17.55 -26.00 -1.74
CA ARG A 574 -17.80 -27.07 -0.78
C ARG A 574 -18.58 -28.17 -1.47
N ASP A 575 -18.05 -29.39 -1.48
CA ASP A 575 -18.59 -30.47 -2.30
C ASP A 575 -20.02 -30.85 -1.85
N GLY A 576 -21.01 -30.68 -2.73
CA GLY A 576 -22.43 -30.91 -2.45
C GLY A 576 -23.18 -29.73 -1.78
N TYR A 577 -22.60 -28.53 -1.79
CA TYR A 577 -23.21 -27.33 -1.20
C TYR A 577 -23.08 -26.10 -2.10
N GLN A 578 -24.12 -25.26 -2.11
CA GLN A 578 -24.14 -23.94 -2.74
C GLN A 578 -23.84 -22.86 -1.70
N PHE A 579 -23.02 -21.87 -2.09
CA PHE A 579 -22.72 -20.71 -1.26
C PHE A 579 -23.92 -19.75 -1.23
N VAL A 580 -24.40 -19.42 -0.03
CA VAL A 580 -25.58 -18.56 0.18
C VAL A 580 -25.18 -17.11 0.46
N GLY A 581 -24.10 -16.91 1.23
CA GLY A 581 -23.67 -15.61 1.70
C GLY A 581 -22.72 -15.70 2.89
N TRP A 582 -22.53 -14.58 3.59
CA TRP A 582 -21.66 -14.45 4.75
C TRP A 582 -22.45 -14.20 6.04
N SER A 583 -21.93 -14.63 7.19
CA SER A 583 -22.52 -14.34 8.50
C SER A 583 -21.44 -14.21 9.59
N LYS A 584 -21.71 -13.42 10.65
CA LYS A 584 -20.88 -13.45 11.87
C LYS A 584 -21.12 -14.72 12.71
N GLN A 585 -22.07 -15.59 12.33
CA GLN A 585 -22.39 -16.85 13.01
C GLN A 585 -22.05 -18.06 12.13
N ALA A 586 -21.15 -18.93 12.60
CA ALA A 586 -20.70 -20.13 11.86
C ALA A 586 -21.82 -21.17 11.63
N ASN A 587 -22.92 -21.11 12.37
CA ASN A 587 -24.06 -22.01 12.28
C ASN A 587 -25.32 -21.36 11.66
N ASP A 588 -25.16 -20.23 10.97
CA ASP A 588 -26.21 -19.62 10.15
C ASP A 588 -26.54 -20.50 8.93
N THR A 589 -27.76 -20.34 8.42
CA THR A 589 -28.34 -21.10 7.28
C THR A 589 -28.98 -20.20 6.22
N LEU A 590 -29.07 -18.89 6.47
CA LEU A 590 -29.66 -17.90 5.56
C LEU A 590 -28.65 -16.81 5.14
N GLY A 591 -27.67 -16.51 6.00
CA GLY A 591 -26.71 -15.43 5.79
C GLY A 591 -27.26 -14.07 6.24
N ASP A 592 -26.35 -13.15 6.57
CA ASP A 592 -26.71 -11.81 7.03
C ASP A 592 -26.83 -10.85 5.83
N LEU A 593 -27.97 -10.18 5.73
CA LEU A 593 -28.20 -9.12 4.73
C LEU A 593 -27.21 -7.95 4.89
N VAL A 594 -26.64 -7.73 6.08
CA VAL A 594 -25.55 -6.77 6.31
C VAL A 594 -24.28 -7.18 5.54
N TYR A 595 -23.98 -8.47 5.48
CA TYR A 595 -22.79 -9.03 4.81
C TYR A 595 -23.09 -9.59 3.42
N THR A 596 -24.06 -9.00 2.71
CA THR A 596 -24.27 -9.26 1.28
C THR A 596 -23.11 -8.69 0.45
N PRO A 597 -22.58 -9.41 -0.57
CA PRO A 597 -21.55 -8.89 -1.47
C PRO A 597 -21.89 -7.53 -2.07
N GLY A 598 -20.90 -6.65 -2.19
CA GLY A 598 -21.09 -5.26 -2.62
C GLY A 598 -21.50 -4.28 -1.50
N ASN A 599 -21.96 -4.75 -0.34
CA ASN A 599 -22.17 -3.87 0.83
C ASN A 599 -20.85 -3.31 1.36
N ARG A 600 -20.94 -2.18 2.07
CA ARG A 600 -19.81 -1.59 2.79
C ARG A 600 -19.73 -2.16 4.20
N ILE A 601 -18.58 -2.75 4.52
CA ILE A 601 -18.18 -3.09 5.90
C ILE A 601 -17.04 -2.17 6.32
N SER A 602 -17.02 -1.74 7.57
CA SER A 602 -15.92 -0.95 8.10
C SER A 602 -15.36 -1.64 9.34
N CYS A 603 -14.05 -1.86 9.37
CA CYS A 603 -13.33 -2.26 10.57
C CYS A 603 -13.18 -1.03 11.48
N LEU A 604 -14.28 -0.64 12.14
CA LEU A 604 -14.35 0.58 12.94
C LEU A 604 -13.61 0.44 14.27
N GLU A 605 -13.76 -0.72 14.93
CA GLU A 605 -13.35 -0.91 16.33
C GLU A 605 -12.62 -2.25 16.61
N GLU A 606 -12.76 -3.26 15.74
CA GLU A 606 -12.17 -4.61 15.91
C GLU A 606 -11.97 -5.32 14.56
N ASN A 607 -11.15 -6.38 14.57
CA ASN A 607 -11.03 -7.35 13.47
C ASN A 607 -12.32 -8.20 13.33
N ILE A 608 -12.68 -8.60 12.10
CA ILE A 608 -13.99 -9.20 11.82
C ILE A 608 -13.86 -10.55 11.12
N THR A 609 -14.36 -11.62 11.75
CA THR A 609 -14.58 -12.92 11.10
C THR A 609 -15.98 -13.04 10.52
N LEU A 610 -16.07 -13.48 9.27
CA LEU A 610 -17.27 -13.83 8.54
C LEU A 610 -17.15 -15.29 8.09
N TYR A 611 -18.16 -16.10 8.39
CA TYR A 611 -18.25 -17.50 8.01
C TYR A 611 -19.10 -17.64 6.75
N ALA A 612 -18.67 -18.50 5.82
CA ALA A 612 -19.45 -18.87 4.66
C ALA A 612 -20.73 -19.63 5.09
N VAL A 613 -21.88 -19.22 4.57
CA VAL A 613 -23.16 -19.91 4.76
C VAL A 613 -23.44 -20.80 3.57
N TRP A 614 -23.82 -22.05 3.85
CA TRP A 614 -23.90 -23.13 2.87
C TRP A 614 -25.29 -23.78 2.89
N GLN A 615 -25.86 -23.99 1.70
CA GLN A 615 -27.09 -24.76 1.51
C GLN A 615 -26.75 -26.07 0.78
N GLU A 616 -27.30 -27.20 1.22
CA GLU A 616 -27.10 -28.49 0.53
C GLU A 616 -27.70 -28.47 -0.88
N ASP A 617 -26.97 -29.04 -1.85
CA ASP A 617 -27.46 -29.20 -3.23
C ASP A 617 -28.75 -30.02 -3.24
N GLN A 618 -29.79 -29.50 -3.90
CA GLN A 618 -30.99 -30.30 -4.14
C GLN A 618 -30.71 -31.34 -5.21
N LEU A 619 -30.55 -32.58 -4.75
CA LEU A 619 -30.39 -33.77 -5.59
C LEU A 619 -31.76 -34.35 -5.97
N TYR A 620 -31.88 -34.82 -7.21
CA TYR A 620 -33.11 -35.28 -7.83
C TYR A 620 -32.89 -36.59 -8.60
N ASP A 621 -33.80 -37.55 -8.44
CA ASP A 621 -33.79 -38.80 -9.21
C ASP A 621 -34.45 -38.66 -10.59
N VAL A 622 -34.00 -39.50 -11.54
CA VAL A 622 -34.73 -39.80 -12.78
C VAL A 622 -35.25 -41.23 -12.69
N LEU A 623 -36.56 -41.36 -12.45
CA LEU A 623 -37.25 -42.64 -12.40
C LEU A 623 -37.88 -42.96 -13.76
N TYR A 624 -38.03 -44.24 -14.06
CA TYR A 624 -38.73 -44.71 -15.26
C TYR A 624 -39.97 -45.52 -14.84
N ASP A 625 -41.06 -45.42 -15.60
CA ASP A 625 -42.28 -46.25 -15.44
C ASP A 625 -42.61 -46.87 -16.81
N GLY A 626 -42.62 -48.20 -16.88
CA GLY A 626 -42.95 -48.92 -18.12
C GLY A 626 -44.41 -48.77 -18.60
N ASN A 627 -45.25 -48.05 -17.87
CA ASN A 627 -46.57 -47.56 -18.27
C ASN A 627 -47.51 -48.66 -18.79
N GLY A 628 -47.72 -49.68 -17.94
CA GLY A 628 -48.50 -50.87 -18.29
C GLY A 628 -47.82 -51.72 -19.36
N HIS A 629 -46.49 -51.85 -19.29
CA HIS A 629 -45.74 -52.94 -19.93
C HIS A 629 -46.27 -54.31 -19.45
N THR A 630 -45.98 -55.37 -20.21
CA THR A 630 -46.40 -56.75 -19.90
C THR A 630 -45.23 -57.71 -19.71
N ALA A 631 -44.03 -57.36 -20.17
CA ALA A 631 -42.81 -58.13 -19.97
C ALA A 631 -41.55 -57.25 -20.01
N GLY A 632 -40.42 -57.78 -19.54
CA GLY A 632 -39.16 -57.07 -19.40
C GLY A 632 -39.11 -56.19 -18.14
N GLU A 633 -37.90 -55.80 -17.74
CA GLU A 633 -37.68 -54.94 -16.58
C GLU A 633 -37.66 -53.45 -16.96
N VAL A 634 -38.05 -52.59 -16.02
CA VAL A 634 -37.99 -51.14 -16.19
C VAL A 634 -36.56 -50.64 -15.91
N PRO A 635 -35.95 -49.81 -16.78
CA PRO A 635 -34.60 -49.29 -16.56
C PRO A 635 -34.45 -48.52 -15.23
N VAL A 636 -33.36 -48.78 -14.52
CA VAL A 636 -32.95 -48.06 -13.31
C VAL A 636 -31.74 -47.19 -13.64
N ASP A 637 -31.82 -45.90 -13.32
CA ASP A 637 -30.68 -45.00 -13.47
C ASP A 637 -29.73 -45.12 -12.28
N ALA A 638 -28.67 -45.92 -12.45
CA ALA A 638 -27.62 -46.11 -11.47
C ALA A 638 -26.57 -44.97 -11.43
N SER A 639 -26.76 -43.89 -12.21
CA SER A 639 -25.88 -42.70 -12.21
C SER A 639 -26.47 -41.50 -11.46
N GLY A 640 -27.73 -41.57 -11.02
CA GLY A 640 -28.34 -40.60 -10.12
C GLY A 640 -28.03 -40.86 -8.64
N PRO A 641 -28.50 -39.98 -7.71
CA PRO A 641 -29.29 -38.78 -7.98
C PRO A 641 -28.43 -37.60 -8.49
N TYR A 642 -29.08 -36.61 -9.09
CA TYR A 642 -28.41 -35.51 -9.80
C TYR A 642 -28.74 -34.14 -9.21
N ALA A 643 -27.75 -33.25 -9.11
CA ALA A 643 -27.97 -31.86 -8.72
C ALA A 643 -28.82 -31.09 -9.74
N LYS A 644 -29.50 -30.04 -9.28
CA LYS A 644 -30.26 -29.11 -10.14
C LYS A 644 -29.38 -28.52 -11.25
N GLN A 645 -29.96 -28.39 -12.44
CA GLN A 645 -29.32 -28.02 -13.72
C GLN A 645 -28.31 -29.01 -14.31
N ASN A 646 -28.04 -30.16 -13.67
CA ASN A 646 -27.29 -31.23 -14.34
C ASN A 646 -27.99 -31.68 -15.63
N SER A 647 -27.21 -31.91 -16.68
CA SER A 647 -27.66 -32.47 -17.95
C SER A 647 -27.36 -33.96 -18.01
N ILE A 648 -28.39 -34.80 -18.16
CA ILE A 648 -28.29 -36.26 -18.16
C ILE A 648 -28.80 -36.83 -19.48
N HIS A 649 -28.37 -38.04 -19.84
CA HIS A 649 -28.84 -38.74 -21.04
C HIS A 649 -29.95 -39.74 -20.70
N VAL A 650 -31.10 -39.62 -21.35
CA VAL A 650 -32.26 -40.48 -21.11
C VAL A 650 -31.97 -41.91 -21.55
N LEU A 651 -32.26 -42.89 -20.69
CA LEU A 651 -31.93 -44.30 -20.93
C LEU A 651 -32.74 -44.92 -22.09
N ALA A 652 -32.18 -45.94 -22.73
CA ALA A 652 -32.94 -46.80 -23.63
C ALA A 652 -33.95 -47.68 -22.86
N HIS A 653 -35.03 -48.11 -23.52
CA HIS A 653 -36.04 -48.96 -22.89
C HIS A 653 -35.56 -50.40 -22.59
N GLY A 654 -34.36 -50.78 -23.03
CA GLY A 654 -33.80 -52.11 -22.76
C GLY A 654 -34.68 -53.23 -23.30
N ASP A 655 -34.99 -54.21 -22.45
CA ASP A 655 -35.83 -55.37 -22.78
C ASP A 655 -37.34 -55.16 -22.52
N LEU A 656 -37.75 -53.96 -22.12
CA LEU A 656 -39.13 -53.60 -21.77
C LEU A 656 -40.10 -53.76 -22.96
N ARG A 657 -41.20 -54.49 -22.77
CA ARG A 657 -42.15 -54.88 -23.83
C ARG A 657 -43.61 -54.77 -23.38
N LYS A 658 -44.51 -54.56 -24.34
CA LYS A 658 -45.96 -54.51 -24.13
C LYS A 658 -46.68 -55.20 -25.29
N ASP A 659 -47.41 -56.27 -25.00
CA ASP A 659 -47.95 -57.16 -26.04
C ASP A 659 -48.93 -56.45 -26.98
N GLY A 660 -48.61 -56.46 -28.28
CA GLY A 660 -49.35 -55.75 -29.32
C GLY A 660 -49.01 -54.25 -29.45
N TYR A 661 -47.93 -53.76 -28.82
CA TYR A 661 -47.48 -52.37 -28.91
C TYR A 661 -45.96 -52.25 -29.18
N GLU A 662 -45.57 -51.18 -29.86
CA GLU A 662 -44.18 -50.74 -30.03
C GLU A 662 -43.87 -49.59 -29.05
N PHE A 663 -42.65 -49.54 -28.52
CA PHE A 663 -42.16 -48.40 -27.74
C PHE A 663 -41.85 -47.23 -28.69
N VAL A 664 -42.35 -46.04 -28.38
CA VAL A 664 -42.17 -44.84 -29.22
C VAL A 664 -41.12 -43.90 -28.64
N HIS A 665 -41.27 -43.54 -27.37
CA HIS A 665 -40.39 -42.66 -26.60
C HIS A 665 -40.78 -42.71 -25.11
N TRP A 666 -39.96 -42.13 -24.25
CA TRP A 666 -40.35 -41.73 -22.90
C TRP A 666 -41.13 -40.42 -22.93
N ASN A 667 -41.95 -40.13 -21.91
CA ASN A 667 -42.63 -38.86 -21.75
C ASN A 667 -42.76 -38.47 -20.27
N THR A 668 -42.70 -37.18 -19.93
CA THR A 668 -42.82 -36.72 -18.53
C THR A 668 -44.23 -36.81 -17.95
N GLN A 669 -45.24 -37.16 -18.75
CA GLN A 669 -46.60 -37.48 -18.28
C GLN A 669 -47.06 -38.85 -18.79
N LYS A 670 -47.86 -39.54 -17.96
CA LYS A 670 -48.28 -40.92 -18.19
C LYS A 670 -49.21 -41.10 -19.40
N ASP A 671 -49.97 -40.06 -19.73
CA ASP A 671 -50.87 -40.00 -20.89
C ASP A 671 -50.20 -39.53 -22.19
N GLY A 672 -48.90 -39.17 -22.14
CA GLY A 672 -48.14 -38.67 -23.28
C GLY A 672 -48.28 -37.17 -23.54
N SER A 673 -48.98 -36.42 -22.68
CA SER A 673 -49.19 -34.96 -22.84
C SER A 673 -48.01 -34.09 -22.38
N GLY A 674 -46.97 -34.68 -21.79
CA GLY A 674 -45.74 -34.02 -21.36
C GLY A 674 -44.68 -33.91 -22.46
N SER A 675 -43.44 -33.63 -22.05
CA SER A 675 -42.28 -33.59 -22.94
C SER A 675 -41.81 -34.99 -23.29
N SER A 676 -41.60 -35.27 -24.59
CA SER A 676 -41.16 -36.58 -25.09
C SER A 676 -39.64 -36.65 -25.25
N TYR A 677 -39.04 -37.76 -24.83
CA TYR A 677 -37.60 -38.02 -24.88
C TYR A 677 -37.30 -39.41 -25.45
N LYS A 678 -36.39 -39.50 -26.41
CA LYS A 678 -35.83 -40.75 -26.92
C LYS A 678 -34.62 -41.17 -26.10
N ALA A 679 -34.12 -42.38 -26.35
CA ALA A 679 -32.85 -42.83 -25.81
C ALA A 679 -31.70 -41.89 -26.24
N ASN A 680 -30.84 -41.54 -25.29
CA ASN A 680 -29.74 -40.58 -25.38
C ASN A 680 -30.13 -39.09 -25.54
N ASP A 681 -31.41 -38.73 -25.62
CA ASP A 681 -31.82 -37.32 -25.56
C ASP A 681 -31.41 -36.71 -24.22
N THR A 682 -31.06 -35.41 -24.21
CA THR A 682 -30.62 -34.71 -22.99
C THR A 682 -31.81 -34.21 -22.18
N LEU A 683 -31.88 -34.59 -20.90
CA LEU A 683 -32.77 -34.01 -19.89
C LEU A 683 -31.96 -33.09 -18.98
N VAL A 684 -32.49 -31.90 -18.66
CA VAL A 684 -31.91 -30.98 -17.67
C VAL A 684 -32.73 -31.06 -16.39
N MET A 685 -32.06 -31.28 -15.25
CA MET A 685 -32.71 -31.55 -13.98
C MET A 685 -33.24 -30.27 -13.31
N ASP A 686 -34.56 -30.07 -13.30
CA ASP A 686 -35.20 -28.99 -12.55
C ASP A 686 -35.94 -29.48 -11.28
N GLY A 687 -36.20 -30.79 -11.20
CA GLY A 687 -36.81 -31.49 -10.07
C GLY A 687 -36.76 -33.02 -10.29
N ALA A 688 -37.16 -33.79 -9.28
CA ALA A 688 -37.30 -35.24 -9.40
C ALA A 688 -38.30 -35.59 -10.52
N THR A 689 -37.87 -36.41 -11.48
CA THR A 689 -38.57 -36.61 -12.76
C THR A 689 -38.92 -38.08 -12.94
N THR A 690 -40.16 -38.38 -13.37
CA THR A 690 -40.55 -39.73 -13.80
C THR A 690 -40.83 -39.74 -15.30
N LEU A 691 -40.20 -40.67 -16.01
CA LEU A 691 -40.31 -40.86 -17.45
C LEU A 691 -41.18 -42.09 -17.74
N TYR A 692 -42.36 -41.86 -18.30
CA TYR A 692 -43.34 -42.89 -18.62
C TYR A 692 -43.14 -43.38 -20.05
N ALA A 693 -43.06 -44.70 -20.25
CA ALA A 693 -42.97 -45.29 -21.59
C ALA A 693 -44.24 -44.98 -22.39
N GLN A 694 -44.10 -44.51 -23.62
CA GLN A 694 -45.22 -44.28 -24.53
C GLN A 694 -45.25 -45.34 -25.63
N TRP A 695 -46.44 -45.89 -25.83
CA TRP A 695 -46.68 -47.16 -26.53
C TRP A 695 -47.68 -46.96 -27.66
N LYS A 696 -47.30 -47.29 -28.90
CA LYS A 696 -48.18 -47.25 -30.06
C LYS A 696 -48.63 -48.67 -30.41
N LYS A 697 -49.93 -48.88 -30.66
CA LYS A 697 -50.45 -50.20 -31.02
C LYS A 697 -49.90 -50.65 -32.37
N VAL A 698 -49.46 -51.90 -32.46
CA VAL A 698 -49.04 -52.55 -33.70
C VAL A 698 -50.24 -53.30 -34.26
N ASP A 699 -50.76 -52.82 -35.39
CA ASP A 699 -51.81 -53.52 -36.12
C ASP A 699 -51.19 -54.62 -36.98
N LEU A 700 -51.39 -55.88 -36.55
CA LEU A 700 -50.93 -57.07 -37.25
C LEU A 700 -51.73 -57.25 -38.55
N VAL A 701 -51.06 -57.05 -39.69
CA VAL A 701 -51.57 -57.47 -41.00
C VAL A 701 -51.16 -58.92 -41.22
N GLU A 702 -52.09 -59.86 -40.99
CA GLU A 702 -51.88 -61.26 -41.36
C GLU A 702 -51.71 -61.38 -42.87
N LYS A 703 -50.54 -61.83 -43.31
CA LYS A 703 -50.38 -62.39 -44.67
C LYS A 703 -50.86 -63.83 -44.65
N VAL A 704 -51.92 -64.11 -45.40
CA VAL A 704 -52.28 -65.47 -45.79
C VAL A 704 -51.31 -65.91 -46.90
N ASP A 705 -50.62 -67.02 -46.68
CA ASP A 705 -49.88 -67.71 -47.75
C ASP A 705 -50.86 -68.46 -48.67
N ASP A 706 -50.70 -68.28 -49.98
CA ASP A 706 -51.26 -69.15 -51.02
C ASP A 706 -50.09 -69.65 -51.88
N THR A 707 -49.98 -70.96 -52.06
CA THR A 707 -48.67 -71.63 -52.24
C THR A 707 -48.54 -72.32 -53.60
N ILE A 708 -47.31 -72.31 -54.18
CA ILE A 708 -46.59 -73.44 -54.83
C ILE A 708 -45.69 -73.02 -56.02
N VAL A 709 -44.36 -73.23 -55.86
CA VAL A 709 -43.38 -73.99 -56.71
C VAL A 709 -43.61 -73.97 -58.26
N VAL A 710 -42.61 -73.83 -59.16
CA VAL A 710 -41.40 -74.68 -59.31
C VAL A 710 -40.20 -74.02 -60.02
N ASP A 711 -39.02 -74.56 -59.69
CA ASP A 711 -37.77 -74.69 -60.45
C ASP A 711 -36.88 -73.48 -60.77
N ALA A 712 -35.59 -73.77 -60.76
CA ALA A 712 -34.47 -72.85 -61.02
C ALA A 712 -33.73 -73.26 -62.30
N ILE A 713 -33.15 -72.27 -63.00
CA ILE A 713 -32.10 -72.48 -63.99
C ILE A 713 -30.93 -71.55 -63.64
N ASP A 714 -29.72 -72.05 -63.88
CA ASP A 714 -28.47 -71.61 -63.27
C ASP A 714 -27.68 -70.67 -64.19
N VAL A 715 -26.91 -69.74 -63.60
CA VAL A 715 -25.53 -69.34 -64.05
C VAL A 715 -25.35 -68.60 -65.42
N PRO A 716 -24.42 -67.61 -65.58
CA PRO A 716 -23.81 -66.70 -64.59
C PRO A 716 -23.37 -65.26 -65.12
N VAL A 717 -22.67 -64.50 -64.26
CA VAL A 717 -21.46 -63.66 -64.56
C VAL A 717 -21.55 -62.26 -65.23
N HIS A 718 -21.01 -61.28 -64.48
CA HIS A 718 -20.14 -60.13 -64.85
C HIS A 718 -20.66 -58.73 -65.29
N GLN A 719 -20.26 -57.75 -64.44
CA GLN A 719 -19.36 -56.61 -64.70
C GLN A 719 -19.87 -55.16 -64.90
N GLN A 720 -19.00 -54.25 -64.39
CA GLN A 720 -18.76 -52.81 -64.67
C GLN A 720 -19.79 -51.78 -64.12
N THR A 721 -19.47 -50.99 -63.08
CA THR A 721 -18.54 -49.81 -62.93
C THR A 721 -19.16 -48.48 -63.41
N GLU A 722 -18.70 -47.36 -62.82
CA GLU A 722 -18.99 -45.94 -63.13
C GLU A 722 -20.34 -45.43 -62.54
N GLN A 723 -20.40 -44.45 -61.63
CA GLN A 723 -19.94 -43.04 -61.62
C GLN A 723 -20.67 -42.13 -62.61
N ILE A 724 -21.31 -41.03 -62.14
CA ILE A 724 -21.03 -39.62 -62.49
C ILE A 724 -22.11 -38.62 -61.94
N GLU A 725 -21.63 -37.42 -61.55
CA GLU A 725 -22.25 -36.08 -61.37
C GLU A 725 -23.59 -35.79 -60.63
N GLN A 726 -23.45 -34.95 -59.59
CA GLN A 726 -24.02 -33.60 -59.38
C GLN A 726 -25.22 -33.08 -60.21
N ILE A 727 -26.05 -32.25 -59.55
CA ILE A 727 -26.59 -30.98 -60.11
C ILE A 727 -27.02 -30.03 -58.97
N GLU A 728 -26.92 -28.71 -59.18
CA GLU A 728 -27.26 -27.65 -58.21
C GLU A 728 -28.77 -27.33 -58.15
N LYS A 729 -29.23 -26.70 -57.03
CA LYS A 729 -29.92 -25.38 -57.10
C LYS A 729 -30.09 -24.67 -55.74
N GLN A 730 -30.44 -23.39 -55.83
CA GLN A 730 -30.36 -22.37 -54.77
C GLN A 730 -31.77 -21.88 -54.32
N PRO A 731 -31.98 -20.74 -53.63
CA PRO A 731 -32.69 -20.68 -52.35
C PRO A 731 -34.11 -20.06 -52.44
N PRO A 732 -34.73 -19.76 -51.28
CA PRO A 732 -35.47 -18.50 -51.16
C PRO A 732 -35.09 -17.67 -49.91
N GLU A 733 -35.12 -16.34 -50.05
CA GLU A 733 -35.18 -15.40 -48.93
C GLU A 733 -36.65 -15.14 -48.52
N THR A 734 -36.91 -14.72 -47.27
CA THR A 734 -37.55 -13.41 -46.97
C THR A 734 -37.63 -13.11 -45.46
N ALA A 735 -38.02 -11.86 -45.15
CA ALA A 735 -38.12 -11.21 -43.84
C ALA A 735 -39.15 -11.88 -42.85
N ASP A 736 -39.30 -11.46 -41.59
CA ASP A 736 -38.97 -10.16 -40.97
C ASP A 736 -38.62 -10.28 -39.46
N SER A 737 -38.61 -9.13 -38.78
CA SER A 737 -37.76 -8.81 -37.64
C SER A 737 -38.48 -8.75 -36.29
N GLN A 738 -37.73 -9.10 -35.24
CA GLN A 738 -37.69 -8.35 -33.99
C GLN A 738 -36.42 -8.69 -33.19
N ARG A 739 -35.58 -7.69 -32.91
CA ARG A 739 -34.49 -7.74 -31.91
C ARG A 739 -34.50 -6.46 -31.11
N VAL A 740 -34.54 -6.57 -29.79
CA VAL A 740 -34.45 -5.43 -28.86
C VAL A 740 -32.98 -5.07 -28.66
N TYR A 741 -32.64 -3.80 -28.85
CA TYR A 741 -31.31 -3.27 -28.57
C TYR A 741 -31.38 -2.31 -27.37
N GLY A 742 -30.87 -2.75 -26.22
CA GLY A 742 -30.66 -1.88 -25.06
C GLY A 742 -29.43 -1.01 -25.23
N TRP A 743 -29.51 0.26 -24.79
CA TRP A 743 -28.37 1.18 -24.77
C TRP A 743 -27.90 1.37 -23.32
N VAL A 744 -26.60 1.15 -23.08
CA VAL A 744 -25.94 1.53 -21.83
C VAL A 744 -25.09 2.78 -22.11
N VAL A 745 -25.34 3.85 -21.37
CA VAL A 745 -24.57 5.09 -21.44
C VAL A 745 -23.81 5.26 -20.13
N LEU A 746 -22.48 5.14 -20.18
CA LEU A 746 -21.62 5.39 -19.03
C LEU A 746 -21.25 6.87 -18.97
N LEU A 747 -21.61 7.55 -17.88
CA LEU A 747 -21.22 8.92 -17.60
C LEU A 747 -20.09 8.94 -16.57
N LEU A 748 -18.88 9.28 -17.02
CA LEU A 748 -17.74 9.63 -16.17
C LEU A 748 -17.63 11.14 -16.07
N VAL A 749 -17.51 11.66 -14.85
CA VAL A 749 -17.40 13.09 -14.56
C VAL A 749 -16.00 13.38 -14.01
N THR A 750 -15.27 14.27 -14.68
CA THR A 750 -14.00 14.84 -14.20
C THR A 750 -14.05 16.36 -14.28
N SER A 751 -13.16 17.03 -13.54
CA SER A 751 -13.28 18.45 -13.18
C SER A 751 -12.98 19.46 -14.30
N THR A 752 -12.67 19.03 -15.53
CA THR A 752 -12.08 19.90 -16.57
C THR A 752 -12.79 19.92 -17.93
N GLY A 753 -13.92 19.21 -18.12
CA GLY A 753 -14.84 19.46 -19.24
C GLY A 753 -15.11 18.28 -20.20
N PHE A 754 -16.03 18.51 -21.14
CA PHE A 754 -16.62 17.45 -21.97
C PHE A 754 -15.78 17.10 -23.22
N ILE A 755 -15.54 15.81 -23.43
CA ILE A 755 -15.11 15.23 -24.72
C ILE A 755 -15.99 14.01 -25.00
N THR A 756 -16.65 13.97 -26.16
CA THR A 756 -17.43 12.81 -26.63
C THR A 756 -16.56 11.92 -27.52
N TYR A 757 -16.50 10.62 -27.21
CA TYR A 757 -15.77 9.64 -28.03
C TYR A 757 -16.67 8.46 -28.39
N VAL A 758 -16.85 8.19 -29.68
CA VAL A 758 -17.67 7.07 -30.19
C VAL A 758 -16.76 6.18 -31.03
N LYS A 759 -16.39 5.01 -30.48
CA LYS A 759 -15.57 4.01 -31.19
C LYS A 759 -16.37 2.74 -31.42
N HIS A 760 -16.81 2.54 -32.65
CA HIS A 760 -17.47 1.32 -33.08
C HIS A 760 -16.43 0.18 -33.15
N LYS A 761 -16.66 -0.91 -32.41
CA LYS A 761 -15.96 -2.19 -32.64
C LYS A 761 -16.99 -3.23 -33.05
N LYS A 762 -16.87 -3.78 -34.26
CA LYS A 762 -17.52 -5.05 -34.61
C LYS A 762 -16.75 -6.17 -33.90
N GLN A 763 -17.47 -7.12 -33.34
CA GLN A 763 -16.99 -8.50 -33.21
C GLN A 763 -17.78 -9.36 -34.21
N GLN A 764 -17.03 -10.16 -34.96
CA GLN A 764 -17.35 -11.57 -35.09
C GLN A 764 -16.66 -12.29 -33.92
#